data_AF-M0JJJ9-F1
#
_entry.id   AF-M0JJJ9-F1
#
_cell.length_a   1.000
_cell.length_b   1.000
_cell.length_c   1.000
_cell.angle_alpha   90.00
_cell.angle_beta   90.00
_cell.angle_gamma   90.00
#
_symmetry.space_group_name_H-M   'P 1'
#
loop_
_entity.id
_entity.type
_entity.pdbx_description
1 polymer ?
#
loop_
_entity_poly.entity_id
_entity_poly.type
_entity_poly.pdbx_seq_one_letter_code
_entity_poly.pdbx_strand_id
1 'polypeptide(L)'
;MALYGVLAVAESGGGLFTTPSKLSPFVEDGRLVTISIDLTGDSTSIEDIGQRVLRKDDIPKLGYSHKSSGRGAKYSLTQIGSKNGNDAEGVSSTVLRRIRSWTGQDPVQSLTGDDGHPDGWIIDELASVFEKDSETLEQLRSDIQSLLPADDEIPTAMTVRLRLDGEVIESVDVDTVDWFWPGEVGLLDEAMKRYASANAADKNIDNGSSEGQALGLVQDEIDRVVGTPESPLGVFSVKHPDAQPGLRRDQSWRNYPVSADTAQLFAKSQDLIERCVYRRGGMETYALPYFAGELTGLKAEALFLAIESIQDESDHLDSGDPPMAQVTYSLREHDDEKIRELAERELRFYTVTMPISDDKNIISETPAARTYWINELADGIVDTINGPTLDPVQGGFERYDGWPLLDIPTDRRRGRTQAFYLITGHEFTDAVFGYRDDEEGDDFRRVVDHRLISGQPLSVEMLFDEYLRRYTDASEGGDLPPHQIVAQQLVHLESLSRAGLLEGIDRPIEPTDTTMTTDIDTTDIATIREQRLKRFLDRPLFDDPERCATALAGVLIGQISWHQESERNIGRPLDTGIRGDELSKNSLENAITSALEKAKVYAQDSDRSFERDLLFPETVDKLLEQTEDMPTSWKDIDKREMQFCYVLGHAHGRRSMPVAFDLNDDETATDESSAEEPAAN
;
A
#
# COMPACT_ATOMS: atom_id res chain seq x y z
N MET A 1 -12.57 -3.24 11.05
CA MET A 1 -13.27 -3.95 9.95
C MET A 1 -14.76 -3.69 9.91
N ALA A 2 -15.55 -4.00 10.96
CA ALA A 2 -17.01 -3.77 10.94
C ALA A 2 -17.41 -2.33 10.58
N LEU A 3 -16.63 -1.33 11.00
CA LEU A 3 -16.74 0.07 10.59
C LEU A 3 -16.91 0.23 9.07
N TYR A 4 -16.05 -0.41 8.28
CA TYR A 4 -16.09 -0.30 6.81
C TYR A 4 -17.36 -0.92 6.24
N GLY A 5 -17.87 -1.99 6.86
CA GLY A 5 -19.17 -2.55 6.53
C GLY A 5 -20.30 -1.55 6.80
N VAL A 6 -20.24 -0.83 7.93
CA VAL A 6 -21.21 0.21 8.28
C VAL A 6 -21.18 1.36 7.26
N LEU A 7 -19.99 1.82 6.86
CA LEU A 7 -19.83 2.84 5.82
C LEU A 7 -20.47 2.38 4.49
N ALA A 8 -20.12 1.16 4.04
CA ALA A 8 -20.67 0.60 2.80
C ALA A 8 -22.19 0.42 2.87
N VAL A 9 -22.74 0.02 4.02
CA VAL A 9 -24.18 -0.13 4.22
C VAL A 9 -24.88 1.22 4.15
N ALA A 10 -24.38 2.24 4.85
CA ALA A 10 -24.96 3.58 4.85
C ALA A 10 -25.07 4.15 3.42
N GLU A 11 -24.01 4.03 2.63
CA GLU A 11 -23.95 4.54 1.25
C GLU A 11 -24.78 3.71 0.26
N SER A 12 -24.94 2.41 0.53
CA SER A 12 -25.81 1.55 -0.29
C SER A 12 -27.31 1.67 0.03
N GLY A 13 -27.72 2.65 0.84
CA GLY A 13 -29.12 2.90 1.19
C GLY A 13 -29.61 2.16 2.45
N GLY A 14 -28.70 1.75 3.34
CA GLY A 14 -29.01 1.22 4.68
C GLY A 14 -29.33 -0.28 4.75
N GLY A 15 -29.38 -0.98 3.63
CA GLY A 15 -29.68 -2.40 3.58
C GLY A 15 -28.49 -3.30 3.96
N LEU A 16 -28.48 -3.86 5.17
CA LEU A 16 -27.43 -4.79 5.62
C LEU A 16 -27.43 -6.08 4.78
N PHE A 17 -28.61 -6.65 4.58
CA PHE A 17 -28.80 -7.92 3.87
C PHE A 17 -29.11 -7.73 2.38
N THR A 18 -29.48 -6.53 1.93
CA THR A 18 -29.75 -6.25 0.51
C THR A 18 -28.53 -5.63 -0.17
N THR A 19 -28.37 -5.81 -1.47
CA THR A 19 -27.23 -5.31 -2.26
C THR A 19 -27.70 -4.53 -3.49
N PRO A 20 -28.46 -3.44 -3.32
CA PRO A 20 -29.07 -2.71 -4.42
C PRO A 20 -28.04 -2.19 -5.43
N SER A 21 -26.84 -1.80 -4.97
CA SER A 21 -25.76 -1.30 -5.82
C SER A 21 -25.32 -2.26 -6.92
N LYS A 22 -25.43 -3.59 -6.71
CA LYS A 22 -25.08 -4.60 -7.74
C LYS A 22 -26.11 -4.69 -8.87
N LEU A 23 -27.26 -4.01 -8.77
CA LEU A 23 -28.21 -3.82 -9.87
C LEU A 23 -27.86 -2.63 -10.77
N SER A 24 -26.98 -1.73 -10.34
CA SER A 24 -26.61 -0.53 -11.11
C SER A 24 -26.15 -0.82 -12.55
N PRO A 25 -25.34 -1.87 -12.83
CA PRO A 25 -24.96 -2.21 -14.20
C PRO A 25 -26.12 -2.67 -15.11
N PHE A 26 -27.30 -2.90 -14.55
CA PHE A 26 -28.50 -3.36 -15.27
C PHE A 26 -29.52 -2.23 -15.46
N VAL A 27 -29.28 -1.06 -14.89
CA VAL A 27 -30.19 0.09 -15.00
C VAL A 27 -30.03 0.73 -16.37
N GLU A 28 -31.14 1.18 -16.96
CA GLU A 28 -31.24 1.84 -18.28
C GLU A 28 -30.95 0.94 -19.49
N ASP A 29 -29.80 0.29 -19.53
CA ASP A 29 -29.38 -0.57 -20.65
C ASP A 29 -29.77 -2.05 -20.46
N GLY A 30 -30.12 -2.43 -19.23
CA GLY A 30 -30.58 -3.78 -18.90
C GLY A 30 -32.11 -3.91 -18.87
N ARG A 31 -32.56 -5.17 -18.80
CA ARG A 31 -33.99 -5.51 -18.71
C ARG A 31 -34.33 -6.16 -17.37
N LEU A 32 -35.55 -5.88 -16.93
CA LEU A 32 -36.23 -6.55 -15.83
C LEU A 32 -37.32 -7.47 -16.41
N VAL A 33 -37.15 -8.78 -16.21
CA VAL A 33 -38.17 -9.80 -16.48
C VAL A 33 -38.97 -10.04 -15.19
N THR A 34 -40.29 -9.94 -15.27
CA THR A 34 -41.18 -10.10 -14.11
C THR A 34 -42.14 -11.26 -14.37
N ILE A 35 -42.17 -12.23 -13.46
CA ILE A 35 -43.16 -13.31 -13.44
C ILE A 35 -44.24 -12.91 -12.44
N SER A 36 -45.48 -12.73 -12.92
CA SER A 36 -46.62 -12.29 -12.10
C SER A 36 -47.43 -13.52 -11.66
N ILE A 37 -47.48 -13.79 -10.36
CA ILE A 37 -48.17 -14.95 -9.78
C ILE A 37 -49.32 -14.47 -8.90
N ASP A 38 -50.51 -15.01 -9.12
CA ASP A 38 -51.69 -14.75 -8.29
C ASP A 38 -51.87 -15.86 -7.25
N LEU A 39 -51.88 -15.47 -5.97
CA LEU A 39 -52.05 -16.33 -4.81
C LEU A 39 -53.37 -16.07 -4.06
N THR A 40 -54.29 -15.29 -4.63
CA THR A 40 -55.56 -14.90 -3.99
C THR A 40 -56.70 -15.90 -4.22
N GLY A 41 -56.57 -16.78 -5.21
CA GLY A 41 -57.58 -17.79 -5.56
C GLY A 41 -57.37 -19.14 -4.88
N ASP A 42 -58.30 -20.08 -5.12
CA ASP A 42 -58.23 -21.46 -4.59
C ASP A 42 -57.04 -22.27 -5.15
N SER A 43 -56.37 -21.77 -6.19
CA SER A 43 -55.19 -22.37 -6.79
C SER A 43 -54.24 -21.29 -7.32
N THR A 44 -52.95 -21.45 -7.03
CA THR A 44 -51.88 -20.59 -7.55
C THR A 44 -51.81 -20.62 -9.07
N SER A 45 -51.72 -19.44 -9.69
CA SER A 45 -51.61 -19.32 -11.15
C SER A 45 -50.64 -18.23 -11.60
N ILE A 46 -49.97 -18.45 -12.73
CA ILE A 46 -49.14 -17.43 -13.38
C ILE A 46 -50.05 -16.60 -14.29
N GLU A 47 -50.19 -15.31 -14.00
CA GLU A 47 -51.05 -14.42 -14.80
C GLU A 47 -50.32 -13.81 -16.00
N ASP A 48 -49.05 -13.42 -15.83
CA ASP A 48 -48.30 -12.68 -16.86
C ASP A 48 -46.78 -12.87 -16.73
N ILE A 49 -46.08 -12.74 -17.85
CA ILE A 49 -44.62 -12.63 -17.91
C ILE A 49 -44.27 -11.37 -18.72
N GLY A 50 -43.82 -10.34 -18.00
CA GLY A 50 -43.48 -9.05 -18.59
C GLY A 50 -41.99 -8.84 -18.76
N GLN A 51 -41.60 -8.05 -19.77
CA GLN A 51 -40.27 -7.47 -19.86
C GLN A 51 -40.35 -5.95 -19.97
N ARG A 52 -39.43 -5.26 -19.31
CA ARG A 52 -39.24 -3.81 -19.42
C ARG A 52 -37.82 -3.42 -19.09
N VAL A 53 -37.44 -2.18 -19.41
CA VAL A 53 -36.17 -1.61 -18.95
C VAL A 53 -36.16 -1.53 -17.43
N LEU A 54 -35.07 -1.97 -16.79
CA LEU A 54 -34.86 -1.79 -15.36
C LEU A 54 -34.53 -0.32 -15.07
N ARG A 55 -35.31 0.32 -14.20
CA ARG A 55 -35.13 1.71 -13.78
C ARG A 55 -34.62 1.77 -12.34
N LYS A 56 -34.01 2.90 -11.99
CA LYS A 56 -33.52 3.16 -10.63
C LYS A 56 -34.62 3.01 -9.58
N ASP A 57 -35.84 3.45 -9.91
CA ASP A 57 -37.02 3.37 -9.02
C ASP A 57 -37.53 1.95 -8.80
N ASP A 58 -37.06 0.97 -9.58
CA ASP A 58 -37.40 -0.44 -9.38
C ASP A 58 -36.53 -1.09 -8.31
N ILE A 59 -35.30 -0.59 -8.11
CA ILE A 59 -34.29 -1.24 -7.26
C ILE A 59 -34.81 -1.54 -5.85
N PRO A 60 -35.47 -0.60 -5.13
CA PRO A 60 -35.96 -0.88 -3.79
C PRO A 60 -37.01 -2.00 -3.75
N LYS A 61 -37.84 -2.10 -4.79
CA LYS A 61 -38.94 -3.09 -4.90
C LYS A 61 -38.42 -4.51 -5.04
N LEU A 62 -37.22 -4.70 -5.56
CA LEU A 62 -36.70 -6.02 -5.90
C LEU A 62 -36.18 -6.82 -4.70
N GLY A 63 -36.00 -6.20 -3.53
CA GLY A 63 -35.48 -6.89 -2.33
C GLY A 63 -34.16 -7.62 -2.57
N TYR A 64 -33.32 -7.06 -3.45
CA TYR A 64 -32.24 -7.82 -4.07
C TYR A 64 -31.06 -8.05 -3.12
N SER A 65 -30.56 -9.29 -3.01
CA SER A 65 -29.42 -9.67 -2.16
C SER A 65 -28.46 -10.65 -2.82
N HIS A 66 -27.18 -10.28 -2.87
CA HIS A 66 -26.13 -10.99 -3.59
C HIS A 66 -25.16 -11.73 -2.65
N LYS A 67 -24.84 -12.97 -3.00
CA LYS A 67 -23.75 -13.74 -2.40
C LYS A 67 -22.46 -13.45 -3.17
N SER A 68 -21.44 -12.90 -2.52
CA SER A 68 -20.17 -12.49 -3.14
C SER A 68 -19.33 -13.62 -3.77
N SER A 69 -19.68 -14.90 -3.54
CA SER A 69 -18.94 -16.05 -4.10
C SER A 69 -19.33 -16.39 -5.55
N GLY A 70 -18.35 -16.78 -6.37
CA GLY A 70 -18.41 -16.99 -7.83
C GLY A 70 -19.41 -18.01 -8.42
N ARG A 71 -20.40 -18.49 -7.66
CA ARG A 71 -21.49 -19.35 -8.19
C ARG A 71 -22.77 -18.59 -8.58
N GLY A 72 -22.85 -17.28 -8.36
CA GLY A 72 -23.94 -16.42 -8.85
C GLY A 72 -25.33 -16.73 -8.29
N ALA A 73 -25.46 -17.64 -7.31
CA ALA A 73 -26.68 -17.84 -6.52
C ALA A 73 -26.82 -16.71 -5.50
N LYS A 74 -28.05 -16.40 -5.11
CA LYS A 74 -28.38 -15.16 -4.40
C LYS A 74 -29.29 -15.45 -3.22
N TYR A 75 -29.22 -14.61 -2.20
CA TYR A 75 -30.02 -14.81 -0.99
C TYR A 75 -31.47 -14.37 -1.18
N SER A 76 -31.77 -13.57 -2.21
CA SER A 76 -33.12 -13.09 -2.53
C SER A 76 -33.79 -13.88 -3.65
N LEU A 77 -35.13 -13.81 -3.72
CA LEU A 77 -35.92 -14.33 -4.83
C LEU A 77 -35.55 -13.67 -6.17
N THR A 78 -35.25 -12.37 -6.19
CA THR A 78 -34.75 -11.67 -7.39
C THR A 78 -33.36 -12.18 -7.80
N GLN A 79 -33.22 -12.54 -9.08
CA GLN A 79 -31.99 -13.04 -9.71
C GLN A 79 -31.51 -12.10 -10.82
N ILE A 80 -30.24 -12.23 -11.22
CA ILE A 80 -29.60 -11.48 -12.30
C ILE A 80 -28.69 -12.45 -13.02
N GLY A 81 -28.50 -12.22 -14.31
CA GLY A 81 -27.54 -12.93 -15.13
C GLY A 81 -26.16 -12.25 -15.12
N SER A 82 -25.47 -12.30 -16.25
CA SER A 82 -24.17 -11.67 -16.45
C SER A 82 -24.34 -10.17 -16.69
N LYS A 83 -23.39 -9.37 -16.18
CA LYS A 83 -23.29 -7.94 -16.50
C LYS A 83 -22.96 -7.70 -17.98
N ASN A 84 -22.39 -8.69 -18.66
CA ASN A 84 -22.08 -8.61 -20.09
C ASN A 84 -23.28 -9.02 -20.97
N GLY A 85 -24.40 -9.43 -20.37
CA GLY A 85 -25.60 -9.83 -21.08
C GLY A 85 -25.92 -11.31 -21.03
N ASN A 86 -27.19 -11.62 -21.30
CA ASN A 86 -27.70 -12.97 -21.46
C ASN A 86 -28.68 -13.00 -22.63
N ASP A 87 -28.53 -14.02 -23.47
CA ASP A 87 -29.51 -14.41 -24.45
C ASP A 87 -30.76 -15.00 -23.79
N ALA A 88 -31.79 -15.23 -24.61
CA ALA A 88 -33.06 -15.81 -24.15
C ALA A 88 -32.88 -17.17 -23.44
N GLU A 89 -31.99 -18.02 -23.96
CA GLU A 89 -31.68 -19.33 -23.38
C GLU A 89 -30.97 -19.20 -22.03
N GLY A 90 -29.99 -18.32 -21.89
CA GLY A 90 -29.30 -18.07 -20.63
C GLY A 90 -30.25 -17.56 -19.54
N VAL A 91 -31.26 -16.77 -19.92
CA VAL A 91 -32.28 -16.28 -19.00
C VAL A 91 -33.26 -17.40 -18.60
N SER A 92 -33.84 -18.11 -19.56
CA SER A 92 -34.82 -19.18 -19.31
C SER A 92 -34.21 -20.40 -18.61
N SER A 93 -32.94 -20.69 -18.84
CA SER A 93 -32.24 -21.80 -18.20
C SER A 93 -31.60 -21.36 -16.88
N THR A 94 -30.62 -20.46 -16.93
CA THR A 94 -29.70 -20.23 -15.82
C THR A 94 -30.28 -19.29 -14.78
N VAL A 95 -30.91 -18.18 -15.19
CA VAL A 95 -31.48 -17.21 -14.25
C VAL A 95 -32.74 -17.79 -13.58
N LEU A 96 -33.64 -18.39 -14.35
CA LEU A 96 -34.83 -19.06 -13.81
C LEU A 96 -34.48 -20.24 -12.90
N ARG A 97 -33.47 -21.06 -13.24
CA ARG A 97 -32.99 -22.14 -12.36
C ARG A 97 -32.53 -21.63 -11.00
N ARG A 98 -32.03 -20.39 -10.90
CA ARG A 98 -31.64 -19.80 -9.61
C ARG A 98 -32.86 -19.43 -8.76
N ILE A 99 -33.93 -18.90 -9.37
CA ILE A 99 -35.22 -18.68 -8.69
C ILE A 99 -35.75 -20.01 -8.15
N ARG A 100 -35.78 -21.03 -9.01
CA ARG A 100 -36.15 -22.41 -8.66
C ARG A 100 -35.32 -22.99 -7.52
N SER A 101 -34.01 -22.74 -7.55
CA SER A 101 -33.12 -23.25 -6.53
C SER A 101 -33.33 -22.55 -5.19
N TRP A 102 -33.68 -21.27 -5.22
CA TRP A 102 -33.92 -20.46 -4.02
C TRP A 102 -35.13 -20.94 -3.24
N THR A 103 -36.26 -21.22 -3.92
CA THR A 103 -37.48 -21.70 -3.27
C THR A 103 -37.27 -23.01 -2.54
N GLY A 104 -36.40 -23.91 -3.04
CA GLY A 104 -36.09 -25.19 -2.41
C GLY A 104 -34.89 -25.19 -1.45
N GLN A 105 -34.38 -24.05 -0.98
CA GLN A 105 -33.28 -24.04 0.01
C GLN A 105 -33.80 -24.37 1.40
N ASP A 106 -33.12 -25.26 2.13
CA ASP A 106 -33.52 -25.65 3.50
C ASP A 106 -33.76 -24.44 4.45
N PRO A 107 -32.91 -23.39 4.47
CA PRO A 107 -33.18 -22.21 5.31
C PRO A 107 -34.43 -21.44 4.92
N VAL A 108 -34.80 -21.43 3.63
CA VAL A 108 -36.03 -20.78 3.13
C VAL A 108 -37.24 -21.64 3.50
N GLN A 109 -37.15 -22.95 3.27
CA GLN A 109 -38.19 -23.92 3.63
C GLN A 109 -38.42 -24.01 5.15
N SER A 110 -37.45 -23.65 5.98
CA SER A 110 -37.62 -23.59 7.45
C SER A 110 -38.67 -22.59 7.94
N LEU A 111 -39.17 -21.72 7.06
CA LEU A 111 -40.23 -20.76 7.36
C LEU A 111 -41.63 -21.33 7.12
N THR A 112 -41.75 -22.53 6.58
CA THR A 112 -43.04 -23.17 6.26
C THR A 112 -43.47 -24.14 7.35
N GLY A 113 -44.72 -24.62 7.29
CA GLY A 113 -45.31 -25.53 8.27
C GLY A 113 -45.80 -24.87 9.57
N ASP A 114 -46.29 -25.70 10.49
CA ASP A 114 -47.04 -25.26 11.68
C ASP A 114 -46.22 -24.44 12.70
N ASP A 115 -44.90 -24.67 12.76
CA ASP A 115 -43.95 -23.94 13.62
C ASP A 115 -43.22 -22.81 12.85
N GLY A 116 -43.62 -22.55 11.60
CA GLY A 116 -43.03 -21.58 10.69
C GLY A 116 -43.58 -20.17 10.84
N HIS A 117 -43.32 -19.33 9.83
CA HIS A 117 -43.91 -18.00 9.75
C HIS A 117 -45.42 -18.12 9.39
N PRO A 118 -46.32 -17.27 9.93
CA PRO A 118 -47.75 -17.32 9.61
C PRO A 118 -48.04 -17.31 8.09
N ASP A 119 -47.32 -16.48 7.35
CA ASP A 119 -47.40 -16.39 5.90
C ASP A 119 -46.55 -17.43 5.14
N GLY A 120 -45.96 -18.41 5.82
CA GLY A 120 -45.01 -19.38 5.24
C GLY A 120 -45.57 -20.18 4.06
N TRP A 121 -46.89 -20.32 3.98
CA TRP A 121 -47.60 -20.95 2.86
C TRP A 121 -47.26 -20.31 1.49
N ILE A 122 -46.89 -19.02 1.44
CA ILE A 122 -46.47 -18.34 0.21
C ILE A 122 -45.19 -18.99 -0.37
N ILE A 123 -44.27 -19.43 0.51
CA ILE A 123 -43.04 -20.12 0.09
C ILE A 123 -43.36 -21.51 -0.45
N ASP A 124 -44.32 -22.22 0.15
CA ASP A 124 -44.79 -23.52 -0.35
C ASP A 124 -45.39 -23.39 -1.74
N GLU A 125 -46.27 -22.41 -1.96
CA GLU A 125 -46.88 -22.13 -3.27
C GLU A 125 -45.82 -21.75 -4.32
N LEU A 126 -44.85 -20.90 -3.95
CA LEU A 126 -43.72 -20.59 -4.82
C LEU A 126 -42.88 -21.84 -5.15
N ALA A 127 -42.63 -22.71 -4.17
CA ALA A 127 -41.90 -23.95 -4.39
C ALA A 127 -42.65 -24.90 -5.33
N SER A 128 -43.99 -24.96 -5.25
CA SER A 128 -44.83 -25.71 -6.19
C SER A 128 -44.79 -25.14 -7.61
N VAL A 129 -44.87 -23.82 -7.78
CA VAL A 129 -44.77 -23.18 -9.12
C VAL A 129 -43.43 -23.47 -9.78
N PHE A 130 -42.36 -23.43 -9.00
CA PHE A 130 -41.00 -23.69 -9.47
C PHE A 130 -40.56 -25.14 -9.19
N GLU A 131 -41.48 -26.09 -9.08
CA GLU A 131 -41.11 -27.49 -8.84
C GLU A 131 -40.25 -28.01 -10.01
N LYS A 132 -39.19 -28.76 -9.67
CA LYS A 132 -38.28 -29.31 -10.66
C LYS A 132 -39.01 -30.30 -11.56
N ASP A 133 -38.80 -30.18 -12.87
CA ASP A 133 -39.36 -31.08 -13.89
C ASP A 133 -40.92 -31.01 -13.98
N SER A 134 -41.53 -29.94 -13.45
CA SER A 134 -42.97 -29.66 -13.58
C SER A 134 -43.33 -29.08 -14.95
N GLU A 135 -44.57 -29.34 -15.40
CA GLU A 135 -45.10 -28.75 -16.64
C GLU A 135 -45.11 -27.22 -16.59
N THR A 136 -45.42 -26.64 -15.42
CA THR A 136 -45.40 -25.19 -15.16
C THR A 136 -44.02 -24.58 -15.40
N LEU A 137 -42.96 -25.23 -14.91
CA LEU A 137 -41.59 -24.73 -15.08
C LEU A 137 -41.11 -24.82 -16.53
N GLU A 138 -41.46 -25.88 -17.26
CA GLU A 138 -41.13 -26.01 -18.68
C GLU A 138 -41.92 -25.01 -19.53
N GLN A 139 -43.18 -24.74 -19.19
CA GLN A 139 -43.97 -23.69 -19.84
C GLN A 139 -43.35 -22.31 -19.63
N LEU A 140 -42.97 -21.97 -18.38
CA LEU A 140 -42.26 -20.72 -18.05
C LEU A 140 -40.99 -20.55 -18.89
N ARG A 141 -40.20 -21.61 -19.09
CA ARG A 141 -39.00 -21.55 -19.94
C ARG A 141 -39.34 -21.19 -21.38
N SER A 142 -40.34 -21.86 -21.95
CA SER A 142 -40.78 -21.60 -23.33
C SER A 142 -41.33 -20.19 -23.50
N ASP A 143 -42.08 -19.70 -22.52
CA ASP A 143 -42.68 -18.37 -22.56
C ASP A 143 -41.60 -17.28 -22.45
N ILE A 144 -40.62 -17.45 -21.56
CA ILE A 144 -39.47 -16.54 -21.45
C ILE A 144 -38.65 -16.55 -22.76
N GLN A 145 -38.38 -17.72 -23.35
CA GLN A 145 -37.68 -17.79 -24.64
C GLN A 145 -38.44 -17.09 -25.77
N SER A 146 -39.77 -17.16 -25.74
CA SER A 146 -40.62 -16.53 -26.75
C SER A 146 -40.75 -15.02 -26.55
N LEU A 147 -40.66 -14.55 -25.30
CA LEU A 147 -40.73 -13.14 -24.93
C LEU A 147 -39.46 -12.38 -25.29
N LEU A 148 -38.30 -13.02 -25.12
CA LEU A 148 -37.00 -12.38 -25.25
C LEU A 148 -36.44 -12.53 -26.67
N PRO A 149 -35.76 -11.49 -27.22
CA PRO A 149 -35.07 -11.61 -28.50
C PRO A 149 -33.97 -12.69 -28.46
N ALA A 150 -33.90 -13.51 -29.51
CA ALA A 150 -33.04 -14.69 -29.56
C ALA A 150 -31.53 -14.37 -29.66
N ASP A 151 -31.17 -13.26 -30.32
CA ASP A 151 -29.78 -12.93 -30.66
C ASP A 151 -29.18 -11.80 -29.81
N ASP A 152 -29.94 -11.24 -28.86
CA ASP A 152 -29.49 -10.10 -28.05
C ASP A 152 -29.00 -10.56 -26.67
N GLU A 153 -27.70 -10.36 -26.39
CA GLU A 153 -27.12 -10.51 -25.07
C GLU A 153 -27.35 -9.25 -24.24
N ILE A 154 -28.45 -9.20 -23.49
CA ILE A 154 -28.83 -8.03 -22.68
C ILE A 154 -28.66 -8.32 -21.19
N PRO A 155 -28.03 -7.43 -20.40
CA PRO A 155 -27.96 -7.58 -18.95
C PRO A 155 -29.36 -7.73 -18.37
N THR A 156 -29.63 -8.85 -17.71
CA THR A 156 -30.99 -9.21 -17.29
C THR A 156 -31.09 -9.40 -15.78
N ALA A 157 -32.06 -8.72 -15.16
CA ALA A 157 -32.61 -9.03 -13.85
C ALA A 157 -33.96 -9.76 -14.01
N MET A 158 -34.23 -10.74 -13.17
CA MET A 158 -35.49 -11.50 -13.15
C MET A 158 -36.05 -11.54 -11.74
N THR A 159 -37.35 -11.29 -11.61
CA THR A 159 -38.04 -11.26 -10.32
C THR A 159 -39.45 -11.85 -10.43
N VAL A 160 -40.09 -12.01 -9.28
CA VAL A 160 -41.47 -12.49 -9.15
C VAL A 160 -42.29 -11.41 -8.45
N ARG A 161 -43.45 -11.06 -9.00
CA ARG A 161 -44.43 -10.18 -8.34
C ARG A 161 -45.63 -11.02 -7.93
N LEU A 162 -46.12 -10.80 -6.71
CA LEU A 162 -47.17 -11.62 -6.10
C LEU A 162 -48.45 -10.80 -5.97
N ARG A 163 -49.57 -11.34 -6.42
CA ARG A 163 -50.88 -10.80 -6.05
C ARG A 163 -51.32 -11.44 -4.75
N LEU A 164 -51.55 -10.62 -3.76
CA LEU A 164 -51.80 -11.06 -2.39
C LEU A 164 -52.98 -10.30 -1.79
N ASP A 165 -53.68 -10.92 -0.85
CA ASP A 165 -54.68 -10.26 -0.01
C ASP A 165 -54.03 -9.76 1.29
N GLY A 166 -53.70 -8.46 1.33
CA GLY A 166 -53.04 -7.88 2.48
C GLY A 166 -53.89 -7.80 3.75
N GLU A 167 -55.21 -8.04 3.69
CA GLU A 167 -56.03 -8.21 4.92
C GLU A 167 -55.70 -9.50 5.68
N VAL A 168 -55.10 -10.49 4.99
CA VAL A 168 -54.87 -11.85 5.51
C VAL A 168 -53.38 -12.12 5.76
N ILE A 169 -52.49 -11.25 5.27
CA ILE A 169 -51.03 -11.46 5.28
C ILE A 169 -50.39 -10.49 6.26
N GLU A 170 -49.74 -11.02 7.28
CA GLU A 170 -49.10 -10.20 8.33
C GLU A 170 -47.85 -9.47 7.83
N SER A 171 -47.18 -10.02 6.81
CA SER A 171 -45.92 -9.51 6.28
C SER A 171 -46.05 -8.38 5.25
N VAL A 172 -47.25 -7.79 5.08
CA VAL A 172 -47.52 -6.71 4.14
C VAL A 172 -48.24 -5.56 4.85
N ASP A 173 -47.77 -4.32 4.66
CA ASP A 173 -48.28 -3.13 5.38
C ASP A 173 -49.53 -2.48 4.74
N VAL A 174 -50.28 -3.21 3.89
CA VAL A 174 -51.41 -2.66 3.12
C VAL A 174 -52.63 -3.59 3.19
N ASP A 175 -53.73 -3.11 3.77
CA ASP A 175 -54.99 -3.84 3.92
C ASP A 175 -55.83 -3.88 2.61
N THR A 176 -55.24 -4.29 1.49
CA THR A 176 -55.96 -4.46 0.23
C THR A 176 -55.38 -5.59 -0.63
N VAL A 177 -56.22 -6.19 -1.46
CA VAL A 177 -55.75 -7.06 -2.55
C VAL A 177 -55.02 -6.23 -3.60
N ASP A 178 -53.70 -6.39 -3.68
CA ASP A 178 -52.86 -5.71 -4.67
C ASP A 178 -51.66 -6.60 -5.05
N TRP A 179 -50.81 -6.05 -5.89
CA TRP A 179 -49.57 -6.66 -6.31
C TRP A 179 -48.38 -6.14 -5.54
N PHE A 180 -47.65 -7.06 -4.93
CA PHE A 180 -46.50 -6.79 -4.10
C PHE A 180 -45.23 -7.33 -4.76
N TRP A 181 -44.18 -6.53 -4.71
CA TRP A 181 -42.84 -6.90 -5.12
C TRP A 181 -42.09 -7.59 -3.96
N PRO A 182 -41.00 -8.33 -4.23
CA PRO A 182 -40.32 -9.07 -3.17
C PRO A 182 -39.79 -8.21 -2.02
N GLY A 183 -39.40 -6.96 -2.30
CA GLY A 183 -38.95 -6.00 -1.29
C GLY A 183 -40.08 -5.41 -0.45
N GLU A 184 -41.34 -5.69 -0.78
CA GLU A 184 -42.54 -5.21 -0.08
C GLU A 184 -43.20 -6.32 0.76
N VAL A 185 -42.66 -7.55 0.72
CA VAL A 185 -43.18 -8.71 1.44
C VAL A 185 -42.18 -9.14 2.52
N GLY A 186 -42.51 -8.87 3.78
CA GLY A 186 -41.65 -9.14 4.94
C GLY A 186 -41.23 -10.61 5.09
N LEU A 187 -42.08 -11.56 4.70
CA LEU A 187 -41.73 -12.99 4.69
C LEU A 187 -40.54 -13.28 3.76
N LEU A 188 -40.48 -12.64 2.59
CA LEU A 188 -39.40 -12.85 1.62
C LEU A 188 -38.09 -12.20 2.09
N ASP A 189 -38.18 -11.08 2.81
CA ASP A 189 -37.03 -10.46 3.50
C ASP A 189 -36.49 -11.36 4.63
N GLU A 190 -37.38 -11.95 5.44
CA GLU A 190 -37.01 -12.92 6.49
C GLU A 190 -36.39 -14.19 5.90
N ALA A 191 -36.96 -14.73 4.82
CA ALA A 191 -36.40 -15.87 4.08
C ALA A 191 -34.98 -15.59 3.56
N MET A 192 -34.77 -14.40 3.01
CA MET A 192 -33.46 -13.94 2.56
C MET A 192 -32.46 -13.84 3.72
N LYS A 193 -32.85 -13.21 4.84
CA LYS A 193 -32.01 -13.06 6.05
C LYS A 193 -31.62 -14.41 6.64
N ARG A 194 -32.58 -15.34 6.74
CA ARG A 194 -32.31 -16.73 7.18
C ARG A 194 -31.34 -17.43 6.26
N TYR A 195 -31.52 -17.32 4.94
CA TYR A 195 -30.62 -17.95 3.99
C TYR A 195 -29.20 -17.35 4.06
N ALA A 196 -29.07 -16.03 4.16
CA ALA A 196 -27.79 -15.37 4.33
C ALA A 196 -27.08 -15.79 5.64
N SER A 197 -27.84 -15.90 6.73
CA SER A 197 -27.35 -16.32 8.05
C SER A 197 -26.93 -17.78 8.10
N ALA A 198 -27.71 -18.69 7.48
CA ALA A 198 -27.37 -20.10 7.36
C ALA A 198 -26.10 -20.28 6.52
N ASN A 199 -25.97 -19.54 5.42
CA ASN A 199 -24.75 -19.57 4.63
C ASN A 199 -23.52 -19.09 5.43
N ALA A 200 -23.68 -18.12 6.33
CA ALA A 200 -22.60 -17.71 7.22
C ALA A 200 -22.22 -18.78 8.26
N ALA A 201 -23.08 -19.79 8.48
CA ALA A 201 -22.81 -20.92 9.36
C ALA A 201 -22.25 -22.16 8.63
N ASP A 202 -22.60 -22.41 7.37
CA ASP A 202 -22.27 -23.66 6.67
C ASP A 202 -21.28 -23.52 5.49
N LYS A 203 -20.86 -22.29 5.14
CA LYS A 203 -19.96 -22.07 3.99
C LYS A 203 -18.67 -22.89 4.12
N ASN A 204 -18.38 -23.69 3.09
CA ASN A 204 -17.22 -24.60 3.01
C ASN A 204 -17.25 -25.77 4.04
N ILE A 205 -18.43 -26.13 4.54
CA ILE A 205 -18.66 -27.31 5.39
C ILE A 205 -19.54 -28.30 4.62
N ASP A 206 -19.10 -29.55 4.51
CA ASP A 206 -19.82 -30.57 3.72
C ASP A 206 -21.08 -31.10 4.42
N ASN A 207 -21.08 -31.15 5.76
CA ASN A 207 -22.21 -31.62 6.56
C ASN A 207 -22.31 -30.84 7.88
N GLY A 208 -23.50 -30.33 8.20
CA GLY A 208 -23.77 -29.55 9.41
C GLY A 208 -23.45 -28.06 9.24
N SER A 209 -23.36 -27.36 10.36
CA SER A 209 -23.07 -25.93 10.42
C SER A 209 -22.12 -25.61 11.58
N SER A 210 -21.40 -24.50 11.45
CA SER A 210 -20.56 -23.91 12.48
C SER A 210 -21.28 -22.73 13.11
N GLU A 211 -22.08 -23.03 14.14
CA GLU A 211 -22.83 -22.06 14.92
C GLU A 211 -22.96 -22.48 16.39
N GLY A 212 -23.21 -21.50 17.25
CA GLY A 212 -23.39 -21.72 18.68
C GLY A 212 -23.80 -20.46 19.43
N GLN A 213 -23.94 -20.55 20.74
CA GLN A 213 -24.15 -19.40 21.62
C GLN A 213 -22.82 -18.98 22.23
N ALA A 214 -22.38 -17.75 21.98
CA ALA A 214 -21.13 -17.22 22.48
C ALA A 214 -21.16 -15.69 22.59
N LEU A 215 -20.15 -15.13 23.26
CA LEU A 215 -19.87 -13.70 23.21
C LEU A 215 -19.35 -13.33 21.80
N GLY A 216 -20.08 -12.49 21.08
CA GLY A 216 -19.67 -12.04 19.75
C GLY A 216 -18.49 -11.08 19.78
N LEU A 217 -17.49 -11.29 18.90
CA LEU A 217 -16.23 -10.52 18.85
C LEU A 217 -16.40 -8.99 18.67
N VAL A 218 -17.51 -8.55 18.09
CA VAL A 218 -17.72 -7.14 17.71
C VAL A 218 -18.73 -6.43 18.61
N GLN A 219 -19.86 -7.07 18.90
CA GLN A 219 -20.95 -6.47 19.69
C GLN A 219 -20.75 -6.64 21.20
N ASP A 220 -19.84 -7.52 21.64
CA ASP A 220 -19.62 -7.88 23.06
C ASP A 220 -20.91 -8.32 23.79
N GLU A 221 -21.82 -8.92 23.02
CA GLU A 221 -23.10 -9.47 23.49
C GLU A 221 -23.11 -10.99 23.33
N ILE A 222 -23.77 -11.69 24.26
CA ILE A 222 -23.97 -13.15 24.15
C ILE A 222 -25.18 -13.39 23.26
N ASP A 223 -24.95 -13.98 22.08
CA ASP A 223 -25.99 -14.29 21.10
C ASP A 223 -25.57 -15.51 20.24
N ARG A 224 -26.42 -15.86 19.26
CA ARG A 224 -26.10 -16.83 18.22
C ARG A 224 -24.98 -16.29 17.32
N VAL A 225 -23.87 -17.02 17.30
CA VAL A 225 -22.70 -16.73 16.47
C VAL A 225 -22.50 -17.80 15.40
N VAL A 226 -21.80 -17.43 14.34
CA VAL A 226 -21.45 -18.28 13.19
C VAL A 226 -19.93 -18.27 12.95
N GLY A 227 -19.40 -19.35 12.36
CA GLY A 227 -17.95 -19.58 12.30
C GLY A 227 -17.30 -19.63 10.92
N THR A 228 -18.08 -19.62 9.84
CA THR A 228 -17.54 -19.67 8.47
C THR A 228 -17.24 -18.32 7.80
N PRO A 229 -17.61 -17.13 8.35
CA PRO A 229 -17.18 -15.86 7.75
C PRO A 229 -15.65 -15.76 7.73
N GLU A 230 -15.13 -15.32 6.59
CA GLU A 230 -13.71 -15.04 6.43
C GLU A 230 -13.41 -13.69 7.11
N SER A 231 -12.26 -13.58 7.77
CA SER A 231 -11.76 -12.27 8.22
C SER A 231 -11.58 -11.38 6.98
N PRO A 232 -11.99 -10.10 7.01
CA PRO A 232 -11.81 -9.21 5.86
C PRO A 232 -10.36 -9.04 5.39
N LEU A 233 -9.38 -9.33 6.26
CA LEU A 233 -7.94 -9.34 5.92
C LEU A 233 -7.41 -10.72 5.50
N GLY A 234 -8.25 -11.75 5.44
CA GLY A 234 -7.84 -13.11 5.08
C GLY A 234 -7.10 -13.90 6.19
N VAL A 235 -6.77 -13.28 7.33
CA VAL A 235 -6.04 -13.92 8.46
C VAL A 235 -6.77 -15.14 9.04
N PHE A 236 -8.10 -15.16 8.96
CA PHE A 236 -8.92 -16.30 9.37
C PHE A 236 -9.79 -16.79 8.22
N SER A 237 -9.66 -18.07 7.87
CA SER A 237 -10.48 -18.74 6.88
C SER A 237 -10.66 -20.22 7.20
N VAL A 238 -11.91 -20.70 7.17
CA VAL A 238 -12.24 -22.13 7.32
C VAL A 238 -11.72 -23.00 6.17
N LYS A 239 -11.30 -22.39 5.04
CA LYS A 239 -10.74 -23.11 3.88
C LYS A 239 -9.34 -23.68 4.16
N HIS A 240 -8.57 -23.04 5.05
CA HIS A 240 -7.17 -23.38 5.32
C HIS A 240 -6.98 -23.88 6.76
N PRO A 241 -7.59 -25.02 7.15
CA PRO A 241 -7.43 -25.56 8.50
C PRO A 241 -5.98 -25.98 8.80
N ASP A 242 -5.18 -26.29 7.77
CA ASP A 242 -3.78 -26.68 7.93
C ASP A 242 -2.92 -25.51 8.45
N ALA A 243 -3.29 -24.27 8.11
CA ALA A 243 -2.70 -23.04 8.66
C ALA A 243 -3.20 -22.72 10.08
N GLN A 244 -4.20 -23.46 10.59
CA GLN A 244 -4.83 -23.21 11.89
C GLN A 244 -4.89 -24.50 12.73
N PRO A 245 -3.78 -24.86 13.41
CA PRO A 245 -3.69 -26.10 14.18
C PRO A 245 -4.85 -26.27 15.16
N GLY A 246 -5.59 -27.37 15.03
CA GLY A 246 -6.73 -27.70 15.89
C GLY A 246 -8.07 -27.08 15.47
N LEU A 247 -8.13 -26.32 14.36
CA LEU A 247 -9.39 -25.84 13.80
C LEU A 247 -10.24 -27.02 13.34
N ARG A 248 -11.42 -27.18 13.95
CA ARG A 248 -12.49 -28.02 13.41
C ARG A 248 -13.46 -27.12 12.67
N ARG A 249 -13.68 -27.39 11.37
CA ARG A 249 -14.49 -26.52 10.51
C ARG A 249 -15.91 -26.29 11.05
N ASP A 250 -16.54 -27.34 11.58
CA ASP A 250 -17.87 -27.34 12.22
C ASP A 250 -17.90 -26.70 13.63
N GLN A 251 -16.75 -26.40 14.21
CA GLN A 251 -16.64 -25.68 15.49
C GLN A 251 -15.87 -24.37 15.35
N SER A 252 -15.69 -23.87 14.13
CA SER A 252 -14.97 -22.62 13.83
C SER A 252 -15.58 -21.40 14.52
N TRP A 253 -16.87 -21.43 14.86
CA TRP A 253 -17.56 -20.39 15.63
C TRP A 253 -16.96 -20.18 17.03
N ARG A 254 -16.21 -21.16 17.57
CA ARG A 254 -15.51 -21.02 18.84
C ARG A 254 -14.19 -20.24 18.71
N ASN A 255 -13.61 -20.22 17.51
CA ASN A 255 -12.34 -19.54 17.23
C ASN A 255 -12.58 -18.12 16.70
N TYR A 256 -13.63 -17.93 15.91
CA TYR A 256 -14.01 -16.64 15.35
C TYR A 256 -15.51 -16.38 15.50
N PRO A 257 -16.02 -16.20 16.75
CA PRO A 257 -17.44 -16.01 17.01
C PRO A 257 -17.92 -14.63 16.53
N VAL A 258 -18.69 -14.59 15.45
CA VAL A 258 -19.34 -13.37 14.96
C VAL A 258 -20.83 -13.56 14.77
N SER A 259 -21.63 -12.52 15.00
CA SER A 259 -23.06 -12.55 14.69
C SER A 259 -23.29 -12.58 13.17
N ALA A 260 -24.48 -13.02 12.73
CA ALA A 260 -24.84 -13.02 11.31
C ALA A 260 -24.77 -11.61 10.71
N ASP A 261 -25.19 -10.60 11.46
CA ASP A 261 -25.12 -9.19 11.06
C ASP A 261 -23.67 -8.73 10.87
N THR A 262 -22.79 -9.08 11.82
CA THR A 262 -21.35 -8.80 11.71
C THR A 262 -20.75 -9.49 10.49
N ALA A 263 -21.15 -10.73 10.21
CA ALA A 263 -20.71 -11.45 9.02
C ALA A 263 -21.12 -10.74 7.71
N GLN A 264 -22.33 -10.15 7.67
CA GLN A 264 -22.74 -9.32 6.54
C GLN A 264 -21.93 -8.03 6.44
N LEU A 265 -21.66 -7.35 7.57
CA LEU A 265 -20.78 -6.17 7.58
C LEU A 265 -19.39 -6.49 7.03
N PHE A 266 -18.82 -7.66 7.37
CA PHE A 266 -17.54 -8.10 6.82
C PHE A 266 -17.62 -8.31 5.30
N ALA A 267 -18.65 -8.99 4.80
CA ALA A 267 -18.85 -9.17 3.37
C ALA A 267 -19.00 -7.82 2.63
N LYS A 268 -19.68 -6.84 3.24
CA LYS A 268 -19.86 -5.49 2.70
C LYS A 268 -18.59 -4.65 2.73
N SER A 269 -17.71 -4.88 3.71
CA SER A 269 -16.49 -4.11 3.90
C SER A 269 -15.39 -4.41 2.86
N GLN A 270 -15.46 -5.55 2.17
CA GLN A 270 -14.36 -6.06 1.33
C GLN A 270 -13.92 -5.04 0.28
N ASP A 271 -14.87 -4.47 -0.48
CA ASP A 271 -14.56 -3.52 -1.57
C ASP A 271 -13.82 -2.27 -1.03
N LEU A 272 -14.21 -1.72 0.13
CA LEU A 272 -13.54 -0.55 0.73
C LEU A 272 -12.19 -0.89 1.37
N ILE A 273 -12.06 -2.07 1.98
CA ILE A 273 -10.80 -2.53 2.57
C ILE A 273 -9.77 -2.78 1.46
N GLU A 274 -10.19 -3.38 0.36
CA GLU A 274 -9.33 -3.68 -0.80
C GLU A 274 -8.75 -2.41 -1.44
N ARG A 275 -9.52 -1.32 -1.51
CA ARG A 275 -9.02 0.00 -1.93
C ARG A 275 -7.92 0.56 -1.04
N CYS A 276 -7.84 0.11 0.21
CA CYS A 276 -6.86 0.58 1.18
C CYS A 276 -5.60 -0.29 1.22
N VAL A 277 -5.38 -1.15 0.21
CA VAL A 277 -4.23 -2.04 0.11
C VAL A 277 -3.18 -1.48 -0.84
N TYR A 278 -1.94 -1.45 -0.39
CA TYR A 278 -0.78 -1.21 -1.23
C TYR A 278 0.03 -2.51 -1.39
N ARG A 279 0.37 -2.90 -2.62
CA ARG A 279 1.04 -4.17 -2.91
C ARG A 279 2.41 -3.94 -3.50
N ARG A 280 3.46 -4.42 -2.84
CA ARG A 280 4.86 -4.24 -3.27
C ARG A 280 5.76 -5.32 -2.69
N GLY A 281 6.70 -5.81 -3.52
CA GLY A 281 7.73 -6.75 -3.06
C GLY A 281 7.19 -8.08 -2.54
N GLY A 282 6.10 -8.60 -3.12
CA GLY A 282 5.46 -9.83 -2.64
C GLY A 282 4.62 -9.65 -1.37
N MET A 283 4.48 -8.41 -0.88
CA MET A 283 3.75 -8.06 0.34
C MET A 283 2.54 -7.18 0.02
N GLU A 284 1.50 -7.29 0.85
CA GLU A 284 0.38 -6.37 0.87
C GLU A 284 0.30 -5.64 2.22
N THR A 285 0.25 -4.32 2.14
CA THR A 285 0.17 -3.43 3.28
C THR A 285 -1.18 -2.74 3.26
N TYR A 286 -2.03 -3.07 4.22
CA TYR A 286 -3.30 -2.42 4.42
C TYR A 286 -3.04 -1.17 5.26
N ALA A 287 -3.49 -0.02 4.79
CA ALA A 287 -3.51 1.22 5.57
C ALA A 287 -4.96 1.66 5.75
N LEU A 288 -5.61 1.19 6.82
CA LEU A 288 -7.03 1.39 7.04
C LEU A 288 -7.29 2.68 7.84
N PRO A 289 -7.75 3.78 7.19
CA PRO A 289 -8.05 5.02 7.88
C PRO A 289 -9.25 4.91 8.83
N TYR A 290 -9.18 5.58 9.97
CA TYR A 290 -10.31 5.82 10.85
C TYR A 290 -10.12 7.11 11.64
N PHE A 291 -11.22 7.73 12.06
CA PHE A 291 -11.17 8.82 13.04
C PHE A 291 -11.25 8.25 14.44
N ALA A 292 -10.35 8.69 15.33
CA ALA A 292 -10.43 8.38 16.75
C ALA A 292 -11.72 8.93 17.39
N GLY A 293 -12.15 8.33 18.50
CA GLY A 293 -13.37 8.74 19.22
C GLY A 293 -14.65 8.22 18.56
N GLU A 294 -15.78 8.84 18.90
CA GLU A 294 -17.10 8.44 18.39
C GLU A 294 -17.23 8.72 16.88
N LEU A 295 -17.81 7.76 16.16
CA LEU A 295 -18.12 7.90 14.74
C LEU A 295 -19.40 8.73 14.57
N THR A 296 -19.26 9.92 13.99
CA THR A 296 -20.39 10.79 13.62
C THR A 296 -20.73 10.64 12.14
N GLY A 297 -21.90 11.10 11.71
CA GLY A 297 -22.27 11.11 10.29
C GLY A 297 -21.26 11.83 9.40
N LEU A 298 -20.76 13.00 9.86
CA LEU A 298 -19.71 13.75 9.16
C LEU A 298 -18.40 12.95 9.02
N LYS A 299 -17.97 12.25 10.08
CA LYS A 299 -16.77 11.41 10.04
C LYS A 299 -16.94 10.23 9.09
N ALA A 300 -18.12 9.60 9.10
CA ALA A 300 -18.43 8.47 8.23
C ALA A 300 -18.42 8.88 6.75
N GLU A 301 -19.12 9.97 6.42
CA GLU A 301 -19.16 10.52 5.05
C GLU A 301 -17.77 10.93 4.56
N ALA A 302 -17.03 11.71 5.36
CA ALA A 302 -15.67 12.14 5.01
C ALA A 302 -14.73 10.94 4.77
N LEU A 303 -14.80 9.93 5.63
CA LEU A 303 -13.96 8.73 5.52
C LEU A 303 -14.32 7.91 4.27
N PHE A 304 -15.62 7.71 4.01
CA PHE A 304 -16.08 6.97 2.84
C PHE A 304 -15.64 7.66 1.55
N LEU A 305 -15.89 8.97 1.42
CA LEU A 305 -15.52 9.73 0.23
C LEU A 305 -14.00 9.74 0.01
N ALA A 306 -13.21 9.85 1.08
CA ALA A 306 -11.75 9.77 0.98
C ALA A 306 -11.27 8.40 0.47
N ILE A 307 -11.86 7.30 0.96
CA ILE A 307 -11.51 5.93 0.49
C ILE A 307 -11.97 5.72 -0.96
N GLU A 308 -13.17 6.16 -1.32
CA GLU A 308 -13.66 6.03 -2.71
C GLU A 308 -12.86 6.88 -3.70
N SER A 309 -12.24 7.98 -3.23
CA SER A 309 -11.39 8.84 -4.06
C SER A 309 -10.01 8.26 -4.37
N ILE A 310 -9.63 7.13 -3.75
CA ILE A 310 -8.35 6.46 -4.02
C ILE A 310 -8.31 6.01 -5.48
N GLN A 311 -7.23 6.36 -6.18
CA GLN A 311 -6.96 6.02 -7.56
C GLN A 311 -5.83 4.99 -7.66
N ASP A 312 -5.93 4.10 -8.66
CA ASP A 312 -4.90 3.08 -8.93
C ASP A 312 -3.72 3.67 -9.75
N GLU A 313 -3.99 4.70 -10.55
CA GLU A 313 -2.96 5.45 -11.30
C GLU A 313 -2.23 6.42 -10.37
N SER A 314 -0.94 6.64 -10.60
CA SER A 314 -0.09 7.46 -9.74
C SER A 314 0.50 8.66 -10.46
N ASP A 315 0.52 9.79 -9.75
CA ASP A 315 1.23 11.00 -10.15
C ASP A 315 2.62 11.13 -9.50
N HIS A 316 2.97 10.25 -8.55
CA HIS A 316 4.15 10.41 -7.70
C HIS A 316 5.13 9.23 -7.71
N LEU A 317 4.65 7.99 -7.88
CA LEU A 317 5.44 6.76 -7.83
C LEU A 317 5.07 5.85 -9.01
N ASP A 318 6.08 5.28 -9.68
CA ASP A 318 5.86 4.30 -10.77
C ASP A 318 5.06 3.06 -10.32
N SER A 319 5.03 2.81 -9.02
CA SER A 319 4.40 1.66 -8.37
C SER A 319 2.95 1.87 -7.96
N GLY A 320 2.37 3.05 -8.19
CA GLY A 320 1.05 3.40 -7.68
C GLY A 320 1.13 4.26 -6.40
N ASP A 321 0.16 5.15 -6.22
CA ASP A 321 0.10 6.04 -5.06
C ASP A 321 -0.43 5.30 -3.83
N PRO A 322 0.29 5.25 -2.69
CA PRO A 322 -0.14 4.51 -1.52
C PRO A 322 -1.44 5.09 -0.92
N PRO A 323 -2.44 4.25 -0.56
CA PRO A 323 -3.72 4.67 0.00
C PRO A 323 -3.61 5.60 1.21
N MET A 324 -2.62 5.38 2.07
CA MET A 324 -2.40 6.23 3.25
C MET A 324 -2.12 7.68 2.88
N ALA A 325 -1.31 7.93 1.84
CA ALA A 325 -1.03 9.27 1.35
C ALA A 325 -2.27 9.89 0.71
N GLN A 326 -2.92 9.18 -0.21
CA GLN A 326 -4.10 9.67 -0.91
C GLN A 326 -5.22 10.09 0.06
N VAL A 327 -5.56 9.24 1.04
CA VAL A 327 -6.57 9.55 2.06
C VAL A 327 -6.13 10.74 2.93
N THR A 328 -4.86 10.78 3.32
CA THR A 328 -4.34 11.89 4.14
C THR A 328 -4.47 13.22 3.43
N TYR A 329 -4.06 13.32 2.17
CA TYR A 329 -4.15 14.57 1.40
C TYR A 329 -5.59 14.92 1.04
N SER A 330 -6.41 13.95 0.65
CA SER A 330 -7.84 14.14 0.40
C SER A 330 -8.56 14.79 1.60
N LEU A 331 -8.24 14.35 2.82
CA LEU A 331 -8.84 14.90 4.04
C LEU A 331 -8.18 16.20 4.53
N ARG A 332 -6.86 16.36 4.41
CA ARG A 332 -6.14 17.55 4.92
C ARG A 332 -6.22 18.76 4.00
N GLU A 333 -6.43 18.55 2.71
CA GLU A 333 -6.63 19.60 1.72
C GLU A 333 -8.11 19.83 1.37
N HIS A 334 -9.02 19.22 2.16
CA HIS A 334 -10.46 19.31 1.94
C HIS A 334 -11.00 20.75 2.08
N ASP A 335 -11.98 21.14 1.26
CA ASP A 335 -12.55 22.49 1.27
C ASP A 335 -13.24 22.86 2.60
N ASP A 336 -13.88 21.88 3.26
CA ASP A 336 -14.47 22.05 4.60
C ASP A 336 -13.39 22.05 5.71
N GLU A 337 -13.27 23.18 6.41
CA GLU A 337 -12.39 23.38 7.56
C GLU A 337 -12.60 22.34 8.68
N LYS A 338 -13.84 21.91 8.93
CA LYS A 338 -14.11 20.91 9.98
C LYS A 338 -13.50 19.56 9.65
N ILE A 339 -13.52 19.17 8.38
CA ILE A 339 -12.91 17.91 7.92
C ILE A 339 -11.39 18.00 8.05
N ARG A 340 -10.79 19.15 7.70
CA ARG A 340 -9.35 19.39 7.89
C ARG A 340 -8.95 19.31 9.36
N GLU A 341 -9.71 19.92 10.26
CA GLU A 341 -9.46 19.85 11.70
C GLU A 341 -9.56 18.41 12.23
N LEU A 342 -10.58 17.65 11.79
CA LEU A 342 -10.71 16.22 12.11
C LEU A 342 -9.52 15.41 11.60
N ALA A 343 -9.08 15.66 10.37
CA ALA A 343 -7.94 15.00 9.74
C ALA A 343 -6.64 15.22 10.53
N GLU A 344 -6.42 16.45 11.00
CA GLU A 344 -5.22 16.79 11.77
C GLU A 344 -5.23 16.16 13.16
N ARG A 345 -6.37 16.16 13.85
CA ARG A 345 -6.45 15.77 15.26
C ARG A 345 -6.72 14.28 15.46
N GLU A 346 -7.60 13.72 14.65
CA GLU A 346 -8.27 12.45 14.92
C GLU A 346 -7.99 11.35 13.88
N LEU A 347 -7.50 11.68 12.68
CA LEU A 347 -7.18 10.66 11.68
C LEU A 347 -6.07 9.74 12.18
N ARG A 348 -6.33 8.45 12.14
CA ARG A 348 -5.41 7.36 12.44
C ARG A 348 -5.51 6.31 11.34
N PHE A 349 -4.50 5.47 11.27
CA PHE A 349 -4.49 4.31 10.40
C PHE A 349 -4.24 3.06 11.22
N TYR A 350 -5.02 2.02 10.97
CA TYR A 350 -4.65 0.66 11.33
C TYR A 350 -3.81 0.14 10.17
N THR A 351 -2.51 -0.03 10.37
CA THR A 351 -1.62 -0.55 9.34
C THR A 351 -1.27 -2.00 9.64
N VAL A 352 -1.33 -2.87 8.64
CA VAL A 352 -0.91 -4.27 8.75
C VAL A 352 -0.28 -4.73 7.45
N THR A 353 0.85 -5.43 7.53
CA THR A 353 1.54 -5.99 6.37
C THR A 353 1.58 -7.51 6.45
N MET A 354 1.24 -8.16 5.34
CA MET A 354 1.15 -9.62 5.19
C MET A 354 1.67 -10.03 3.80
N PRO A 355 2.16 -11.27 3.61
CA PRO A 355 2.56 -11.74 2.29
C PRO A 355 1.37 -11.87 1.33
N ILE A 356 1.61 -11.74 0.03
CA ILE A 356 0.63 -12.03 -1.03
C ILE A 356 0.56 -13.55 -1.21
N SER A 357 -0.21 -14.21 -0.35
CA SER A 357 -0.43 -15.65 -0.35
C SER A 357 -1.84 -15.97 0.15
N ASP A 358 -2.27 -17.22 -0.04
CA ASP A 358 -3.48 -17.75 0.62
C ASP A 358 -3.25 -18.01 2.12
N ASP A 359 -1.99 -18.17 2.54
CA ASP A 359 -1.58 -18.39 3.93
C ASP A 359 -1.06 -17.08 4.55
N LYS A 360 -1.98 -16.28 5.09
CA LYS A 360 -1.70 -14.94 5.64
C LYS A 360 -1.16 -15.03 7.05
N ASN A 361 0.09 -14.62 7.27
CA ASN A 361 0.64 -14.28 8.58
C ASN A 361 0.94 -12.77 8.67
N ILE A 362 0.76 -12.21 9.87
CA ILE A 362 1.07 -10.80 10.14
C ILE A 362 2.57 -10.65 10.31
N ILE A 363 3.20 -9.86 9.43
CA ILE A 363 4.63 -9.50 9.51
C ILE A 363 4.81 -8.30 10.44
N SER A 364 3.95 -7.31 10.28
CA SER A 364 3.96 -6.12 11.12
C SER A 364 2.57 -5.50 11.23
N GLU A 365 2.28 -4.92 12.38
CA GLU A 365 0.99 -4.32 12.71
C GLU A 365 1.19 -3.06 13.56
N THR A 366 0.55 -1.97 13.15
CA THR A 366 0.48 -0.72 13.93
C THR A 366 -0.99 -0.30 14.05
N PRO A 367 -1.64 -0.54 15.21
CA PRO A 367 -3.09 -0.36 15.33
C PRO A 367 -3.60 1.09 15.23
N ALA A 368 -2.74 2.07 15.52
CA ALA A 368 -3.12 3.48 15.64
C ALA A 368 -2.02 4.41 15.12
N ALA A 369 -1.52 4.13 13.92
CA ALA A 369 -0.53 4.96 13.24
C ALA A 369 -1.06 6.40 13.05
N ARG A 370 -0.21 7.38 13.35
CA ARG A 370 -0.45 8.80 13.11
C ARG A 370 0.40 9.24 11.93
N THR A 371 -0.05 10.27 11.22
CA THR A 371 0.74 10.89 10.15
C THR A 371 1.87 11.78 10.67
N TYR A 372 1.93 12.04 11.99
CA TYR A 372 2.95 12.90 12.62
C TYR A 372 4.38 12.50 12.22
N TRP A 373 4.80 11.26 12.50
CA TRP A 373 6.17 10.82 12.23
C TRP A 373 6.50 10.76 10.74
N ILE A 374 5.51 10.49 9.89
CA ILE A 374 5.67 10.56 8.44
C ILE A 374 5.90 12.02 8.01
N ASN A 375 5.19 12.98 8.61
CA ASN A 375 5.40 14.41 8.32
C ASN A 375 6.79 14.88 8.79
N GLU A 376 7.22 14.49 9.99
CA GLU A 376 8.55 14.82 10.52
C GLU A 376 9.65 14.23 9.64
N LEU A 377 9.49 12.97 9.19
CA LEU A 377 10.44 12.34 8.29
C LEU A 377 10.43 12.99 6.90
N ALA A 378 9.26 13.32 6.35
CA ALA A 378 9.16 14.05 5.09
C ALA A 378 9.81 15.44 5.17
N ASP A 379 9.70 16.12 6.32
CA ASP A 379 10.45 17.35 6.58
C ASP A 379 11.95 17.12 6.63
N GLY A 380 12.40 16.10 7.36
CA GLY A 380 13.81 15.71 7.44
C GLY A 380 14.41 15.40 6.07
N ILE A 381 13.67 14.72 5.20
CA ILE A 381 14.07 14.46 3.81
C ILE A 381 14.22 15.78 3.05
N VAL A 382 13.20 16.65 3.09
CA VAL A 382 13.23 17.91 2.34
C VAL A 382 14.32 18.87 2.83
N ASP A 383 14.57 18.90 4.14
CA ASP A 383 15.65 19.69 4.73
C ASP A 383 17.03 19.12 4.37
N THR A 384 17.15 17.80 4.20
CA THR A 384 18.39 17.13 3.77
C THR A 384 18.69 17.41 2.29
N ILE A 385 17.72 17.25 1.40
CA ILE A 385 17.92 17.47 -0.05
C ILE A 385 18.17 18.95 -0.40
N ASN A 386 17.58 19.87 0.37
CA ASN A 386 17.75 21.32 0.18
C ASN A 386 18.95 21.86 0.98
N GLY A 387 19.57 21.02 1.80
CA GLY A 387 20.83 21.30 2.49
C GLY A 387 22.05 20.94 1.65
N PRO A 388 23.25 20.99 2.25
CA PRO A 388 24.51 20.77 1.53
C PRO A 388 24.77 19.30 1.14
N THR A 389 23.85 18.38 1.47
CA THR A 389 24.03 16.94 1.23
C THR A 389 23.87 16.57 -0.24
N LEU A 390 22.95 17.22 -0.96
CA LEU A 390 22.79 17.09 -2.41
C LEU A 390 23.21 18.35 -3.17
N ASP A 391 24.25 19.02 -2.66
CA ASP A 391 24.86 20.19 -3.30
C ASP A 391 26.36 19.93 -3.54
N PRO A 392 26.78 19.65 -4.79
CA PRO A 392 28.18 19.40 -5.13
C PRO A 392 29.12 20.56 -4.79
N VAL A 393 28.64 21.81 -4.88
CA VAL A 393 29.39 23.03 -4.52
C VAL A 393 29.70 23.03 -3.03
N GLN A 394 28.79 22.49 -2.21
CA GLN A 394 28.94 22.38 -0.77
C GLN A 394 29.60 21.06 -0.33
N GLY A 395 30.28 20.35 -1.24
CA GLY A 395 30.92 19.06 -0.92
C GLY A 395 29.92 17.90 -0.71
N GLY A 396 28.68 18.07 -1.15
CA GLY A 396 27.67 17.03 -1.24
C GLY A 396 27.74 16.22 -2.54
N PHE A 397 26.72 15.40 -2.74
CA PHE A 397 26.51 14.61 -3.94
C PHE A 397 25.61 15.35 -4.95
N GLU A 398 25.61 14.89 -6.19
CA GLU A 398 24.67 15.36 -7.20
C GLU A 398 23.29 14.74 -7.03
N ARG A 399 22.30 15.43 -7.57
CA ARG A 399 20.96 14.89 -7.81
C ARG A 399 20.98 14.03 -9.07
N TYR A 400 20.16 12.98 -9.09
CA TYR A 400 20.11 12.05 -10.21
C TYR A 400 18.67 11.64 -10.47
N ASP A 401 18.21 11.87 -11.71
CA ASP A 401 16.91 11.42 -12.18
C ASP A 401 16.78 9.89 -12.05
N GLY A 402 15.60 9.44 -11.63
CA GLY A 402 15.30 8.00 -11.47
C GLY A 402 15.91 7.34 -10.23
N TRP A 403 16.48 8.12 -9.30
CA TRP A 403 16.92 7.65 -7.99
C TRP A 403 16.01 8.26 -6.90
N PRO A 404 15.13 7.49 -6.25
CA PRO A 404 14.00 8.03 -5.46
C PRO A 404 14.36 9.09 -4.41
N LEU A 405 15.50 8.93 -3.72
CA LEU A 405 15.94 9.90 -2.69
C LEU A 405 16.83 11.03 -3.24
N LEU A 406 17.21 10.98 -4.51
CA LEU A 406 18.04 11.98 -5.18
C LEU A 406 17.26 12.79 -6.24
N ASP A 407 16.02 12.38 -6.52
CA ASP A 407 15.10 12.95 -7.52
C ASP A 407 13.85 13.60 -6.88
N ILE A 408 14.03 14.21 -5.70
CA ILE A 408 12.96 14.90 -4.99
C ILE A 408 13.01 16.40 -5.34
N PRO A 409 11.87 17.01 -5.75
CA PRO A 409 11.78 18.44 -6.03
C PRO A 409 12.28 19.32 -4.89
N THR A 410 12.99 20.39 -5.24
CA THR A 410 13.47 21.40 -4.27
C THR A 410 12.34 22.21 -3.65
N ASP A 411 11.24 22.43 -4.37
CA ASP A 411 10.07 23.13 -3.85
C ASP A 411 9.56 22.42 -2.59
N ARG A 412 9.55 23.13 -1.46
CA ARG A 412 9.27 22.51 -0.15
C ARG A 412 7.92 21.80 -0.13
N ARG A 413 6.88 22.37 -0.75
CA ARG A 413 5.54 21.75 -0.73
C ARG A 413 5.55 20.47 -1.56
N ARG A 414 6.00 20.53 -2.81
CA ARG A 414 6.05 19.36 -3.71
C ARG A 414 6.99 18.28 -3.20
N GLY A 415 8.17 18.66 -2.72
CA GLY A 415 9.14 17.73 -2.14
C GLY A 415 8.60 17.04 -0.90
N ARG A 416 7.87 17.75 -0.02
CA ARG A 416 7.22 17.15 1.16
C ARG A 416 6.12 16.18 0.76
N THR A 417 5.32 16.53 -0.25
CA THR A 417 4.31 15.62 -0.80
C THR A 417 4.98 14.35 -1.31
N GLN A 418 5.93 14.45 -2.24
CA GLN A 418 6.62 13.27 -2.78
C GLN A 418 7.31 12.45 -1.70
N ALA A 419 7.99 13.08 -0.73
CA ALA A 419 8.60 12.38 0.40
C ALA A 419 7.57 11.59 1.23
N PHE A 420 6.38 12.15 1.49
CA PHE A 420 5.29 11.43 2.16
C PHE A 420 4.87 10.18 1.38
N TYR A 421 4.76 10.30 0.05
CA TYR A 421 4.44 9.17 -0.84
C TYR A 421 5.55 8.13 -0.83
N LEU A 422 6.83 8.52 -0.88
CA LEU A 422 7.97 7.61 -0.79
C LEU A 422 8.00 6.81 0.53
N ILE A 423 7.69 7.46 1.66
CA ILE A 423 7.64 6.80 2.97
C ILE A 423 6.49 5.78 3.03
N THR A 424 5.29 6.19 2.61
CA THR A 424 4.08 5.35 2.69
C THR A 424 3.98 4.30 1.57
N GLY A 425 4.72 4.49 0.48
CA GLY A 425 4.87 3.57 -0.65
C GLY A 425 6.11 2.67 -0.53
N HIS A 426 6.76 2.67 0.64
CA HIS A 426 7.93 1.87 0.99
C HIS A 426 9.22 2.16 0.20
N GLU A 427 9.21 3.15 -0.70
CA GLU A 427 10.37 3.51 -1.52
C GLU A 427 11.51 4.11 -0.70
N PHE A 428 11.20 4.77 0.40
CA PHE A 428 12.20 5.34 1.31
C PHE A 428 13.17 4.25 1.81
N THR A 429 12.63 3.09 2.23
CA THR A 429 13.43 1.94 2.69
C THR A 429 14.00 1.14 1.51
N ASP A 430 13.19 0.88 0.48
CA ASP A 430 13.61 0.10 -0.71
C ASP A 430 14.79 0.74 -1.46
N ALA A 431 14.93 2.07 -1.41
CA ALA A 431 16.03 2.80 -2.04
C ALA A 431 17.41 2.42 -1.47
N VAL A 432 17.48 2.01 -0.20
CA VAL A 432 18.73 1.87 0.54
C VAL A 432 18.98 0.48 1.12
N PHE A 433 17.97 -0.40 1.16
CA PHE A 433 18.08 -1.78 1.66
C PHE A 433 18.06 -2.79 0.51
N GLY A 434 18.82 -3.88 0.66
CA GLY A 434 18.84 -4.99 -0.29
C GLY A 434 17.56 -5.84 -0.25
N TYR A 435 17.27 -6.55 -1.34
CA TYR A 435 16.25 -7.59 -1.33
C TYR A 435 16.86 -8.86 -0.73
N ARG A 436 16.12 -9.55 0.14
CA ARG A 436 16.54 -10.86 0.66
C ARG A 436 15.92 -11.94 -0.22
N ASP A 437 16.76 -12.80 -0.79
CA ASP A 437 16.32 -13.97 -1.59
C ASP A 437 15.85 -15.15 -0.71
N ASP A 438 15.82 -14.96 0.61
CA ASP A 438 15.62 -16.02 1.59
C ASP A 438 14.14 -16.14 1.98
N GLU A 439 13.51 -17.24 1.53
CA GLU A 439 12.21 -17.80 1.93
C GLU A 439 10.96 -16.89 1.85
N GLU A 440 9.99 -17.34 1.05
CA GLU A 440 8.65 -16.78 0.85
C GLU A 440 7.99 -16.33 2.18
N GLY A 441 7.98 -15.02 2.49
CA GLY A 441 7.05 -14.46 3.48
C GLY A 441 7.53 -13.28 4.33
N ASP A 442 8.84 -13.18 4.63
CA ASP A 442 9.34 -12.24 5.65
C ASP A 442 10.27 -11.15 5.05
N ASP A 443 9.68 -10.10 4.49
CA ASP A 443 10.43 -8.92 4.05
C ASP A 443 10.73 -7.98 5.23
N PHE A 444 11.97 -8.02 5.74
CA PHE A 444 12.43 -7.19 6.86
C PHE A 444 12.23 -5.68 6.64
N ARG A 445 12.23 -5.21 5.38
CA ARG A 445 12.01 -3.80 5.06
C ARG A 445 10.62 -3.35 5.50
N ARG A 446 9.61 -4.21 5.37
CA ARG A 446 8.24 -3.93 5.82
C ARG A 446 8.15 -3.76 7.34
N VAL A 447 8.99 -4.48 8.10
CA VAL A 447 9.12 -4.26 9.55
C VAL A 447 9.68 -2.86 9.82
N VAL A 448 10.68 -2.42 9.06
CA VAL A 448 11.26 -1.09 9.16
C VAL A 448 10.27 0.01 8.78
N ASP A 449 9.52 -0.15 7.68
CA ASP A 449 8.48 0.80 7.26
C ASP A 449 7.45 1.05 8.39
N HIS A 450 7.00 -0.02 9.05
CA HIS A 450 6.09 0.09 10.19
C HIS A 450 6.71 0.78 11.41
N ARG A 451 8.01 0.57 11.67
CA ARG A 451 8.72 1.29 12.74
C ARG A 451 8.77 2.79 12.46
N LEU A 452 9.07 3.17 11.22
CA LEU A 452 9.08 4.58 10.80
C LEU A 452 7.69 5.22 10.94
N ILE A 453 6.64 4.54 10.47
CA ILE A 453 5.24 5.01 10.59
C ILE A 453 4.81 5.16 12.07
N SER A 454 5.29 4.27 12.94
CA SER A 454 4.98 4.30 14.39
C SER A 454 5.89 5.24 15.19
N GLY A 455 6.92 5.82 14.57
CA GLY A 455 7.90 6.67 15.23
C GLY A 455 8.85 5.94 16.16
N GLN A 456 9.12 4.67 15.87
CA GLN A 456 10.14 3.90 16.56
C GLN A 456 11.50 4.18 15.90
N PRO A 457 12.47 4.73 16.64
CA PRO A 457 13.80 4.95 16.11
C PRO A 457 14.47 3.67 15.61
N LEU A 458 15.33 3.81 14.61
CA LEU A 458 16.13 2.73 14.05
C LEU A 458 17.56 2.81 14.60
N SER A 459 18.12 1.67 15.00
CA SER A 459 19.52 1.59 15.43
C SER A 459 20.46 1.83 14.25
N VAL A 460 21.46 2.69 14.45
CA VAL A 460 22.51 2.98 13.48
C VAL A 460 23.32 1.74 13.10
N GLU A 461 23.53 0.82 14.04
CA GLU A 461 24.24 -0.45 13.79
C GLU A 461 23.48 -1.31 12.78
N MET A 462 22.15 -1.37 12.90
CA MET A 462 21.29 -2.08 11.96
C MET A 462 21.30 -1.41 10.59
N LEU A 463 21.23 -0.08 10.54
CA LEU A 463 21.28 0.66 9.27
C LEU A 463 22.60 0.42 8.54
N PHE A 464 23.74 0.47 9.23
CA PHE A 464 25.04 0.21 8.59
C PHE A 464 25.16 -1.21 8.06
N ASP A 465 24.63 -2.22 8.76
CA ASP A 465 24.60 -3.59 8.23
C ASP A 465 23.73 -3.68 6.96
N GLU A 466 22.53 -3.11 6.95
CA GLU A 466 21.62 -3.14 5.79
C GLU A 466 22.13 -2.32 4.60
N TYR A 467 22.73 -1.15 4.85
CA TYR A 467 23.37 -0.35 3.81
C TYR A 467 24.51 -1.11 3.14
N LEU A 468 25.34 -1.82 3.92
CA LEU A 468 26.45 -2.57 3.37
C LEU A 468 26.01 -3.84 2.66
N ARG A 469 24.92 -4.48 3.09
CA ARG A 469 24.28 -5.54 2.30
C ARG A 469 23.81 -5.02 0.95
N ARG A 470 23.05 -3.91 0.93
CA ARG A 470 22.61 -3.28 -0.33
C ARG A 470 23.77 -2.91 -1.25
N TYR A 471 24.87 -2.41 -0.66
CA TYR A 471 26.10 -2.08 -1.37
C TYR A 471 26.74 -3.34 -1.97
N THR A 472 26.84 -4.44 -1.20
CA THR A 472 27.33 -5.73 -1.70
C THR A 472 26.47 -6.26 -2.85
N ASP A 473 25.14 -6.22 -2.73
CA ASP A 473 24.22 -6.69 -3.79
C ASP A 473 24.40 -5.88 -5.09
N ALA A 474 24.71 -4.59 -4.97
CA ALA A 474 25.00 -3.74 -6.12
C ALA A 474 26.40 -3.97 -6.73
N SER A 475 27.26 -4.76 -6.09
CA SER A 475 28.62 -5.08 -6.56
C SER A 475 28.69 -6.39 -7.36
N GLU A 476 27.54 -6.92 -7.81
CA GLU A 476 27.47 -8.13 -8.62
C GLU A 476 28.34 -8.02 -9.89
N GLY A 477 29.16 -9.05 -10.13
CA GLY A 477 30.12 -9.06 -11.24
C GLY A 477 31.52 -8.56 -10.89
N GLY A 478 31.74 -8.07 -9.66
CA GLY A 478 33.05 -7.61 -9.18
C GLY A 478 33.34 -6.14 -9.48
N ASP A 479 32.37 -5.41 -10.02
CA ASP A 479 32.43 -3.97 -10.23
C ASP A 479 32.03 -3.21 -8.96
N LEU A 480 32.51 -1.98 -8.82
CA LEU A 480 32.13 -1.11 -7.71
C LEU A 480 30.67 -0.65 -7.88
N PRO A 481 29.87 -0.62 -6.81
CA PRO A 481 28.52 -0.08 -6.84
C PRO A 481 28.48 1.37 -7.34
N PRO A 482 27.39 1.79 -8.02
CA PRO A 482 27.16 3.19 -8.36
C PRO A 482 27.15 4.08 -7.11
N HIS A 483 27.80 5.24 -7.17
CA HIS A 483 27.89 6.16 -6.02
C HIS A 483 26.52 6.71 -5.60
N GLN A 484 25.51 6.67 -6.47
CA GLN A 484 24.13 7.03 -6.16
C GLN A 484 23.56 6.20 -5.01
N ILE A 485 23.94 4.92 -4.87
CA ILE A 485 23.50 4.08 -3.74
C ILE A 485 24.01 4.67 -2.43
N VAL A 486 25.28 5.06 -2.39
CA VAL A 486 25.91 5.66 -1.20
C VAL A 486 25.32 7.02 -0.88
N ALA A 487 25.02 7.83 -1.92
CA ALA A 487 24.35 9.11 -1.75
C ALA A 487 22.94 8.96 -1.17
N GLN A 488 22.14 7.99 -1.64
CA GLN A 488 20.82 7.69 -1.07
C GLN A 488 20.92 7.23 0.38
N GLN A 489 21.92 6.41 0.72
CA GLN A 489 22.15 5.97 2.10
C GLN A 489 22.51 7.13 3.04
N LEU A 490 23.29 8.10 2.57
CA LEU A 490 23.56 9.33 3.32
C LEU A 490 22.29 10.15 3.51
N VAL A 491 21.50 10.38 2.45
CA VAL A 491 20.22 11.11 2.54
C VAL A 491 19.28 10.43 3.52
N HIS A 492 19.13 9.11 3.44
CA HIS A 492 18.28 8.33 4.35
C HIS A 492 18.76 8.47 5.81
N LEU A 493 20.06 8.31 6.07
CA LEU A 493 20.64 8.41 7.40
C LEU A 493 20.46 9.80 8.03
N GLU A 494 20.79 10.86 7.29
CA GLU A 494 20.62 12.24 7.77
C GLU A 494 19.14 12.61 7.95
N SER A 495 18.25 12.14 7.07
CA SER A 495 16.80 12.37 7.20
C SER A 495 16.22 11.73 8.46
N LEU A 496 16.66 10.51 8.80
CA LEU A 496 16.27 9.83 10.04
C LEU A 496 16.77 10.59 11.27
N SER A 497 18.01 11.08 11.23
CA SER A 497 18.57 11.91 12.31
C SER A 497 17.75 13.18 12.52
N ARG A 498 17.46 13.93 11.45
CA ARG A 498 16.63 15.16 11.51
C ARG A 498 15.23 14.91 12.08
N ALA A 499 14.64 13.77 11.76
CA ALA A 499 13.32 13.37 12.24
C ALA A 499 13.32 12.82 13.68
N GLY A 500 14.49 12.65 14.30
CA GLY A 500 14.61 12.01 15.61
C GLY A 500 14.29 10.51 15.59
N LEU A 501 14.43 9.86 14.44
CA LEU A 501 14.16 8.44 14.20
C LEU A 501 15.45 7.61 14.10
N LEU A 502 16.57 8.14 14.56
CA LEU A 502 17.87 7.46 14.63
C LEU A 502 18.26 7.23 16.10
N GLU A 503 18.71 6.00 16.42
CA GLU A 503 19.23 5.60 17.72
C GLU A 503 20.69 5.12 17.59
N GLY A 504 21.50 5.35 18.62
CA GLY A 504 22.91 4.91 18.69
C GLY A 504 23.93 6.03 18.43
N ILE A 505 23.48 7.22 18.03
CA ILE A 505 24.29 8.45 18.01
C ILE A 505 23.47 9.55 18.68
N ASP A 506 23.89 9.99 19.87
CA ASP A 506 23.14 10.92 20.73
C ASP A 506 23.14 12.39 20.24
N ARG A 507 23.65 12.64 19.03
CA ARG A 507 23.77 13.97 18.43
C ARG A 507 23.30 13.93 16.99
N PRO A 508 22.75 15.04 16.47
CA PRO A 508 22.59 15.23 15.03
C PRO A 508 23.88 14.87 14.31
N ILE A 509 23.79 14.15 13.20
CA ILE A 509 24.93 13.73 12.37
C ILE A 509 25.05 14.56 11.10
N GLU A 510 23.98 15.25 10.76
CA GLU A 510 23.80 16.01 9.54
C GLU A 510 24.37 17.43 9.66
N PRO A 511 24.78 18.04 8.54
CA PRO A 511 25.26 19.42 8.53
C PRO A 511 24.24 20.38 9.19
N THR A 512 24.73 21.25 10.07
CA THR A 512 23.92 22.22 10.84
C THR A 512 23.84 23.60 10.19
N ASP A 513 24.81 23.98 9.36
CA ASP A 513 24.84 25.28 8.68
C ASP A 513 24.16 25.23 7.31
N THR A 514 22.90 25.67 7.26
CA THR A 514 22.16 25.95 6.02
C THR A 514 22.29 27.41 5.55
N THR A 515 23.03 28.24 6.30
CA THR A 515 23.08 29.71 6.08
C THR A 515 24.35 30.23 5.43
N MET A 516 25.35 29.38 5.18
CA MET A 516 26.60 29.78 4.54
C MET A 516 26.52 29.54 3.02
N THR A 517 25.69 30.31 2.33
CA THR A 517 25.88 30.62 0.90
C THR A 517 27.15 31.46 0.73
N THR A 518 28.29 30.87 1.09
CA THR A 518 29.59 31.44 0.76
C THR A 518 29.97 30.87 -0.58
N ASP A 519 30.19 31.73 -1.57
CA ASP A 519 30.74 31.31 -2.85
C ASP A 519 32.06 30.57 -2.60
N ILE A 520 32.25 29.42 -3.26
CA ILE A 520 33.54 28.75 -3.26
C ILE A 520 34.46 29.47 -4.24
N ASP A 521 35.75 29.44 -3.92
CA ASP A 521 36.76 29.90 -4.85
C ASP A 521 36.94 28.84 -5.94
N THR A 522 36.43 29.14 -7.13
CA THR A 522 36.46 28.28 -8.32
C THR A 522 37.73 28.44 -9.17
N THR A 523 38.65 29.33 -8.77
CA THR A 523 39.77 29.76 -9.62
C THR A 523 40.82 28.69 -9.85
N ASP A 524 41.06 27.80 -8.89
CA ASP A 524 41.99 26.67 -9.03
C ASP A 524 41.38 25.37 -8.49
N ILE A 525 41.64 24.29 -9.22
CA ILE A 525 41.12 22.95 -8.92
C ILE A 525 41.52 22.49 -7.51
N ALA A 526 42.75 22.78 -7.06
CA ALA A 526 43.18 22.36 -5.73
C ALA A 526 42.39 23.10 -4.64
N THR A 527 42.13 24.40 -4.83
CA THR A 527 41.30 25.20 -3.91
C THR A 527 39.87 24.67 -3.86
N ILE A 528 39.25 24.37 -5.02
CA ILE A 528 37.89 23.80 -5.08
C ILE A 528 37.83 22.48 -4.30
N ARG A 529 38.78 21.57 -4.53
CA ARG A 529 38.83 20.28 -3.84
C ARG A 529 39.01 20.43 -2.33
N GLU A 530 39.90 21.31 -1.88
CA GLU A 530 40.12 21.57 -0.46
C GLU A 530 38.87 22.12 0.22
N GLN A 531 38.21 23.11 -0.39
CA GLN A 531 36.98 23.70 0.13
C GLN A 531 35.83 22.69 0.16
N ARG A 532 35.65 21.90 -0.90
CA ARG A 532 34.64 20.83 -0.93
C ARG A 532 34.92 19.74 0.10
N LEU A 533 36.17 19.29 0.24
CA LEU A 533 36.55 18.32 1.27
C LEU A 533 36.27 18.86 2.67
N LYS A 534 36.58 20.13 2.93
CA LYS A 534 36.28 20.78 4.20
C LYS A 534 34.78 20.75 4.50
N ARG A 535 33.93 21.11 3.53
CA ARG A 535 32.47 21.09 3.69
C ARG A 535 31.90 19.67 3.78
N PHE A 536 32.49 18.72 3.07
CA PHE A 536 32.14 17.31 3.19
C PHE A 536 32.33 16.80 4.63
N LEU A 537 33.45 17.17 5.24
CA LEU A 537 33.81 16.82 6.62
C LEU A 537 33.12 17.70 7.67
N ASP A 538 32.46 18.80 7.28
CA ASP A 538 31.67 19.68 8.15
C ASP A 538 30.30 19.06 8.45
N ARG A 539 30.34 17.79 8.86
CA ARG A 539 29.21 16.98 9.31
C ARG A 539 29.53 16.47 10.70
N PRO A 540 28.64 16.67 11.69
CA PRO A 540 28.83 16.11 13.02
C PRO A 540 29.08 14.59 13.05
N LEU A 541 28.67 13.85 12.01
CA LEU A 541 29.06 12.45 11.82
C LEU A 541 30.58 12.23 11.96
N PHE A 542 31.38 13.20 11.48
CA PHE A 542 32.84 13.17 11.46
C PHE A 542 33.50 13.93 12.62
N ASP A 543 32.73 14.32 13.65
CA ASP A 543 33.31 14.80 14.92
C ASP A 543 34.08 13.69 15.65
N ASP A 544 33.75 12.42 15.36
CA ASP A 544 34.51 11.26 15.81
C ASP A 544 35.79 11.08 14.97
N PRO A 545 36.99 11.06 15.59
CA PRO A 545 38.25 10.96 14.85
C PRO A 545 38.41 9.67 14.05
N GLU A 546 37.94 8.52 14.55
CA GLU A 546 38.07 7.24 13.85
C GLU A 546 37.16 7.23 12.61
N ARG A 547 35.93 7.76 12.69
CA ARG A 547 35.04 7.97 11.53
C ARG A 547 35.64 8.95 10.52
N CYS A 548 36.15 10.09 11.00
CA CYS A 548 36.76 11.11 10.16
C CYS A 548 37.98 10.58 9.39
N ALA A 549 38.91 9.92 10.10
CA ALA A 549 40.08 9.29 9.49
C ALA A 549 39.70 8.19 8.49
N THR A 550 38.67 7.39 8.80
CA THR A 550 38.16 6.36 7.89
C THR A 550 37.59 6.96 6.61
N ALA A 551 36.79 8.03 6.71
CA ALA A 551 36.25 8.74 5.57
C ALA A 551 37.36 9.39 4.73
N LEU A 552 38.33 10.05 5.36
CA LEU A 552 39.50 10.64 4.70
C LEU A 552 40.34 9.59 3.94
N ALA A 553 40.51 8.39 4.52
CA ALA A 553 41.17 7.28 3.85
C ALA A 553 40.41 6.87 2.58
N GLY A 554 39.07 6.75 2.68
CA GLY A 554 38.19 6.54 1.53
C GLY A 554 38.36 7.61 0.46
N VAL A 555 38.33 8.89 0.85
CA VAL A 555 38.51 10.04 -0.06
C VAL A 555 39.83 9.94 -0.82
N LEU A 556 40.94 9.71 -0.12
CA LEU A 556 42.27 9.63 -0.72
C LEU A 556 42.35 8.47 -1.72
N ILE A 557 41.82 7.30 -1.35
CA ILE A 557 41.80 6.13 -2.23
C ILE A 557 40.94 6.39 -3.46
N GLY A 558 39.79 7.05 -3.32
CA GLY A 558 38.94 7.46 -4.45
C GLY A 558 39.64 8.45 -5.38
N GLN A 559 40.28 9.49 -4.82
CA GLN A 559 41.04 10.49 -5.58
C GLN A 559 42.20 9.88 -6.38
N ILE A 560 43.00 9.01 -5.73
CA ILE A 560 44.10 8.30 -6.39
C ILE A 560 43.57 7.36 -7.46
N SER A 561 42.50 6.61 -7.18
CA SER A 561 41.93 5.66 -8.14
C SER A 561 41.41 6.38 -9.39
N TRP A 562 40.71 7.49 -9.21
CA TRP A 562 40.30 8.35 -10.31
C TRP A 562 41.52 8.85 -11.12
N HIS A 563 42.56 9.36 -10.45
CA HIS A 563 43.77 9.82 -11.15
C HIS A 563 44.50 8.69 -11.89
N GLN A 564 44.54 7.48 -11.31
CA GLN A 564 45.12 6.31 -11.97
C GLN A 564 44.34 5.94 -13.25
N GLU A 565 43.01 5.98 -13.18
CA GLU A 565 42.13 5.65 -14.30
C GLU A 565 42.17 6.72 -15.39
N SER A 566 41.90 7.98 -15.03
CA SER A 566 41.67 9.08 -15.97
C SER A 566 42.95 9.74 -16.48
N GLU A 567 43.96 9.94 -15.64
CA GLU A 567 45.19 10.66 -16.02
C GLU A 567 46.31 9.69 -16.45
N ARG A 568 46.35 8.50 -15.87
CA ARG A 568 47.42 7.51 -16.12
C ARG A 568 46.99 6.30 -16.94
N ASN A 569 45.71 6.18 -17.29
CA ASN A 569 45.15 5.07 -18.08
C ASN A 569 45.50 3.68 -17.50
N ILE A 570 45.50 3.57 -16.16
CA ILE A 570 45.75 2.32 -15.44
C ILE A 570 44.45 1.53 -15.39
N GLY A 571 44.37 0.41 -16.12
CA GLY A 571 43.16 -0.40 -16.22
C GLY A 571 42.76 -1.16 -14.95
N ARG A 572 43.55 -1.11 -13.87
CA ARG A 572 43.17 -1.59 -12.53
C ARG A 572 43.58 -0.57 -11.47
N PRO A 573 42.73 0.41 -11.18
CA PRO A 573 42.96 1.40 -10.14
C PRO A 573 43.10 0.79 -8.74
N LEU A 574 43.53 1.60 -7.76
CA LEU A 574 43.83 1.15 -6.40
C LEU A 574 42.64 0.48 -5.72
N ASP A 575 41.44 1.01 -5.94
CA ASP A 575 40.21 0.52 -5.33
C ASP A 575 39.64 -0.76 -5.96
N THR A 576 40.10 -1.19 -7.15
CA THR A 576 39.74 -2.51 -7.71
C THR A 576 40.11 -3.65 -6.76
N GLY A 577 41.11 -3.45 -5.89
CA GLY A 577 41.53 -4.42 -4.87
C GLY A 577 40.93 -4.19 -3.48
N ILE A 578 40.12 -3.15 -3.28
CA ILE A 578 39.64 -2.74 -1.95
C ILE A 578 38.11 -2.78 -1.94
N ARG A 579 37.57 -3.90 -1.48
CA ARG A 579 36.14 -4.09 -1.29
C ARG A 579 35.69 -3.42 0.00
N GLY A 580 34.88 -2.37 -0.10
CA GLY A 580 34.40 -1.59 1.05
C GLY A 580 33.56 -2.42 2.03
N ASP A 581 32.77 -3.36 1.53
CA ASP A 581 31.94 -4.29 2.29
C ASP A 581 32.71 -5.41 3.00
N GLU A 582 33.91 -5.73 2.52
CA GLU A 582 34.81 -6.73 3.12
C GLU A 582 35.95 -6.09 3.93
N LEU A 583 35.98 -4.76 4.02
CA LEU A 583 37.07 -4.01 4.66
C LEU A 583 37.22 -4.40 6.14
N SER A 584 38.47 -4.55 6.56
CA SER A 584 38.90 -4.82 7.93
C SER A 584 39.93 -3.77 8.33
N LYS A 585 40.16 -3.59 9.64
CA LYS A 585 41.19 -2.66 10.14
C LYS A 585 42.57 -2.92 9.49
N ASN A 586 42.98 -4.19 9.36
CA ASN A 586 44.21 -4.57 8.67
C ASN A 586 44.23 -4.18 7.19
N SER A 587 43.15 -4.45 6.45
CA SER A 587 43.10 -4.13 5.02
C SER A 587 42.99 -2.63 4.76
N LEU A 588 42.33 -1.87 5.64
CA LEU A 588 42.31 -0.41 5.59
C LEU A 588 43.69 0.18 5.85
N GLU A 589 44.42 -0.31 6.85
CA GLU A 589 45.80 0.14 7.14
C GLU A 589 46.75 -0.06 5.94
N ASN A 590 46.67 -1.22 5.31
CA ASN A 590 47.43 -1.51 4.09
C ASN A 590 47.01 -0.60 2.91
N ALA A 591 45.71 -0.33 2.78
CA ALA A 591 45.18 0.55 1.75
C ALA A 591 45.64 2.00 1.93
N ILE A 592 45.63 2.52 3.16
CA ILE A 592 46.15 3.86 3.52
C ILE A 592 47.63 3.95 3.18
N THR A 593 48.43 2.97 3.60
CA THR A 593 49.88 2.95 3.31
C THR A 593 50.14 2.99 1.80
N SER A 594 49.42 2.15 1.05
CA SER A 594 49.53 2.10 -0.42
C SER A 594 49.10 3.40 -1.09
N ALA A 595 48.05 4.05 -0.56
CA ALA A 595 47.56 5.34 -1.04
C ALA A 595 48.60 6.45 -0.79
N LEU A 596 49.18 6.55 0.40
CA LEU A 596 50.21 7.53 0.74
C LEU A 596 51.47 7.35 -0.12
N GLU A 597 51.91 6.10 -0.34
CA GLU A 597 53.03 5.81 -1.24
C GLU A 597 52.74 6.27 -2.67
N LYS A 598 51.56 5.95 -3.21
CA LYS A 598 51.15 6.39 -4.55
C LYS A 598 51.03 7.90 -4.65
N ALA A 599 50.48 8.57 -3.63
CA ALA A 599 50.38 10.03 -3.60
C ALA A 599 51.76 10.69 -3.73
N LYS A 600 52.77 10.15 -3.05
CA LYS A 600 54.16 10.63 -3.13
C LYS A 600 54.80 10.32 -4.48
N VAL A 601 54.69 9.09 -4.96
CA VAL A 601 55.28 8.68 -6.26
C VAL A 601 54.68 9.51 -7.40
N TYR A 602 53.36 9.71 -7.40
CA TYR A 602 52.69 10.42 -8.47
C TYR A 602 52.94 11.93 -8.47
N ALA A 603 53.21 12.53 -7.30
CA ALA A 603 53.67 13.91 -7.23
C ALA A 603 55.04 14.09 -7.92
N GLN A 604 55.99 13.19 -7.63
CA GLN A 604 57.35 13.23 -8.17
C GLN A 604 57.43 12.99 -9.68
N ASP A 605 56.53 12.15 -10.19
CA ASP A 605 56.44 11.81 -11.62
C ASP A 605 55.77 12.89 -12.49
N SER A 606 55.14 13.92 -11.89
CA SER A 606 54.37 14.91 -12.66
C SER A 606 55.29 15.93 -13.37
N ASP A 607 55.02 16.28 -14.63
CA ASP A 607 55.81 17.29 -15.37
C ASP A 607 55.70 18.72 -14.79
N ARG A 608 54.81 18.94 -13.80
CA ARG A 608 54.69 20.15 -12.99
C ARG A 608 55.63 20.14 -11.76
N SER A 609 56.68 19.31 -11.82
CA SER A 609 57.53 18.75 -10.74
C SER A 609 58.38 19.68 -9.87
N PHE A 610 58.28 21.00 -9.96
CA PHE A 610 59.17 21.85 -9.16
C PHE A 610 58.57 22.34 -7.83
N GLU A 611 57.28 22.13 -7.54
CA GLU A 611 56.63 22.81 -6.39
C GLU A 611 55.69 21.96 -5.50
N ARG A 612 55.48 20.65 -5.74
CA ARG A 612 54.56 19.84 -4.90
C ARG A 612 55.21 18.53 -4.40
N ASP A 613 55.27 18.36 -3.08
CA ASP A 613 55.82 17.16 -2.41
C ASP A 613 54.84 15.97 -2.38
N LEU A 614 53.53 16.21 -2.51
CA LEU A 614 52.46 15.21 -2.45
C LEU A 614 51.33 15.51 -3.45
N LEU A 615 50.69 14.45 -3.95
CA LEU A 615 49.46 14.53 -4.73
C LEU A 615 48.25 14.51 -3.77
N PHE A 616 47.31 15.42 -3.96
CA PHE A 616 46.17 15.67 -3.03
C PHE A 616 46.61 16.04 -1.59
N PRO A 617 47.49 17.05 -1.42
CA PRO A 617 47.99 17.44 -0.09
C PRO A 617 46.86 17.78 0.89
N GLU A 618 45.77 18.38 0.42
CA GLU A 618 44.61 18.74 1.24
C GLU A 618 43.96 17.55 1.96
N THR A 619 44.00 16.36 1.36
CA THR A 619 43.47 15.12 1.94
C THR A 619 44.52 14.42 2.77
N VAL A 620 45.77 14.36 2.28
CA VAL A 620 46.87 13.67 2.97
C VAL A 620 47.20 14.34 4.30
N ASP A 621 47.31 15.68 4.32
CA ASP A 621 47.66 16.42 5.52
C ASP A 621 46.58 16.22 6.60
N LYS A 622 45.30 16.38 6.22
CA LYS A 622 44.17 16.11 7.13
C LYS A 622 44.12 14.67 7.61
N LEU A 623 44.37 13.69 6.74
CA LEU A 623 44.41 12.28 7.14
C LEU A 623 45.51 12.06 8.17
N LEU A 624 46.71 12.58 7.95
CA LEU A 624 47.82 12.46 8.90
C LEU A 624 47.55 13.20 10.22
N GLU A 625 46.83 14.32 10.19
CA GLU A 625 46.38 15.03 11.39
C GLU A 625 45.37 14.22 12.22
N GLN A 626 44.48 13.47 11.55
CA GLN A 626 43.44 12.66 12.21
C GLN A 626 43.91 11.24 12.58
N THR A 627 45.04 10.79 12.04
CA THR A 627 45.55 9.42 12.20
C THR A 627 46.81 9.40 13.07
N GLU A 628 46.67 9.75 14.36
CA GLU A 628 47.77 9.59 15.33
C GLU A 628 48.17 8.10 15.48
N ASP A 629 47.18 7.22 15.42
CA ASP A 629 47.31 5.75 15.44
C ASP A 629 46.71 5.13 14.17
N MET A 630 47.33 4.06 13.65
CA MET A 630 46.84 3.35 12.46
C MET A 630 45.60 2.49 12.75
N PRO A 631 44.78 2.13 11.72
CA PRO A 631 43.49 1.47 11.90
C PRO A 631 43.47 0.22 12.79
N THR A 632 44.55 -0.55 12.82
CA THR A 632 44.64 -1.75 13.67
C THR A 632 44.66 -1.48 15.17
N SER A 633 44.94 -0.23 15.57
CA SER A 633 44.99 0.21 16.96
C SER A 633 43.67 0.86 17.43
N TRP A 634 42.77 1.20 16.50
CA TRP A 634 41.46 1.77 16.77
C TRP A 634 40.57 0.78 17.54
N LYS A 635 39.84 1.26 18.54
CA LYS A 635 39.04 0.39 19.44
C LYS A 635 37.56 0.72 19.44
N ASP A 636 37.20 1.95 19.08
CA ASP A 636 35.88 2.48 19.38
C ASP A 636 34.93 2.40 18.17
N ILE A 637 35.45 2.35 16.94
CA ILE A 637 34.66 2.18 15.72
C ILE A 637 34.30 0.72 15.45
N ASP A 638 33.00 0.47 15.24
CA ASP A 638 32.50 -0.84 14.80
C ASP A 638 32.91 -1.15 13.35
N LYS A 639 32.96 -2.44 13.01
CA LYS A 639 33.32 -2.87 11.65
C LYS A 639 32.37 -2.30 10.59
N ARG A 640 31.05 -2.39 10.77
CA ARG A 640 30.08 -1.92 9.76
C ARG A 640 30.08 -0.41 9.63
N GLU A 641 30.23 0.28 10.75
CA GLU A 641 30.40 1.72 10.79
C GLU A 641 31.66 2.20 10.04
N MET A 642 32.82 1.56 10.29
CA MET A 642 34.06 1.83 9.57
C MET A 642 33.88 1.58 8.07
N GLN A 643 33.27 0.46 7.70
CA GLN A 643 33.00 0.13 6.29
C GLN A 643 32.12 1.18 5.62
N PHE A 644 31.05 1.64 6.28
CA PHE A 644 30.18 2.69 5.76
C PHE A 644 30.92 4.03 5.59
N CYS A 645 31.66 4.49 6.62
CA CYS A 645 32.43 5.73 6.55
C CYS A 645 33.46 5.69 5.41
N TYR A 646 34.11 4.54 5.21
CA TYR A 646 35.05 4.34 4.11
C TYR A 646 34.37 4.47 2.74
N VAL A 647 33.26 3.75 2.53
CA VAL A 647 32.51 3.77 1.27
C VAL A 647 31.97 5.17 0.97
N LEU A 648 31.49 5.88 1.99
CA LEU A 648 31.04 7.26 1.88
C LEU A 648 32.16 8.21 1.43
N GLY A 649 33.32 8.13 2.09
CA GLY A 649 34.50 8.89 1.71
C GLY A 649 35.01 8.53 0.31
N HIS A 650 35.01 7.25 -0.04
CA HIS A 650 35.42 6.75 -1.35
C HIS A 650 34.56 7.30 -2.48
N ALA A 651 33.24 7.29 -2.31
CA ALA A 651 32.29 7.87 -3.26
C ALA A 651 32.54 9.38 -3.47
N HIS A 652 32.74 10.13 -2.38
CA HIS A 652 33.10 11.56 -2.46
C HIS A 652 34.46 11.76 -3.18
N GLY A 653 35.47 10.96 -2.84
CA GLY A 653 36.82 11.02 -3.41
C GLY A 653 36.84 10.77 -4.93
N ARG A 654 36.10 9.77 -5.41
CA ARG A 654 35.95 9.48 -6.85
C ARG A 654 35.33 10.63 -7.63
N ARG A 655 34.43 11.41 -7.01
CA ARG A 655 33.79 12.61 -7.60
C ARG A 655 34.55 13.91 -7.31
N SER A 656 35.64 13.87 -6.54
CA SER A 656 36.39 15.06 -6.12
C SER A 656 36.96 15.83 -7.31
N MET A 657 37.62 15.12 -8.23
CA MET A 657 38.24 15.71 -9.42
C MET A 657 37.22 16.08 -10.52
N PRO A 658 36.31 15.21 -10.99
CA PRO A 658 35.32 15.55 -12.01
C PRO A 658 34.56 16.83 -11.70
N VAL A 659 33.97 16.90 -10.51
CA VAL A 659 33.19 18.07 -10.09
C VAL A 659 34.05 19.31 -9.93
N ALA A 660 35.32 19.17 -9.55
CA ALA A 660 36.23 20.32 -9.48
C ALA A 660 36.61 20.87 -10.88
N PHE A 661 36.63 20.02 -11.92
CA PHE A 661 36.76 20.50 -13.30
C PHE A 661 35.49 21.21 -13.75
N ASP A 662 34.32 20.58 -13.54
CA ASP A 662 33.03 21.16 -13.94
C ASP A 662 32.84 22.57 -13.34
N LEU A 663 33.17 22.75 -12.06
CA LEU A 663 33.08 24.04 -11.36
C LEU A 663 34.12 25.09 -11.79
N ASN A 664 35.28 24.66 -12.29
CA ASN A 664 36.30 25.57 -12.82
C ASN A 664 35.92 26.05 -14.23
N ASP A 665 35.35 25.16 -15.04
CA ASP A 665 34.97 25.43 -16.43
C ASP A 665 33.72 26.35 -16.53
N ASP A 666 32.80 26.31 -15.56
CA ASP A 666 31.57 27.14 -15.54
C ASP A 666 31.81 28.67 -15.52
N GLU A 667 32.95 29.15 -15.01
CA GLU A 667 33.32 30.58 -15.07
C GLU A 667 33.81 31.01 -16.46
N THR A 668 34.39 30.10 -17.26
CA THR A 668 34.91 30.47 -18.59
C THR A 668 33.80 30.73 -19.61
N ALA A 669 32.58 30.26 -19.37
CA ALA A 669 31.42 30.52 -20.22
C ALA A 669 30.71 31.85 -19.94
N THR A 670 30.94 32.48 -18.77
CA THR A 670 30.24 33.71 -18.37
C THR A 670 30.92 35.00 -18.86
N ASP A 671 32.19 34.96 -19.27
CA ASP A 671 32.96 36.14 -19.69
C ASP A 671 32.91 36.46 -21.21
N GLU A 672 32.41 35.56 -22.07
CA GLU A 672 32.29 35.85 -23.52
C GLU A 672 31.02 36.62 -23.93
N SER A 673 30.10 36.90 -23.00
CA SER A 673 28.84 37.64 -23.26
C SER A 673 28.94 39.17 -23.10
N SER A 674 30.12 39.74 -22.81
CA SER A 674 30.26 41.18 -22.54
C SER A 674 31.32 41.88 -23.42
N ALA A 675 31.52 41.42 -24.65
CA ALA A 675 32.20 42.21 -25.67
C ALA A 675 31.21 43.12 -26.41
N GLU A 676 31.06 44.35 -25.93
CA GLU A 676 30.40 45.46 -26.62
C GLU A 676 30.92 45.61 -28.07
N GLU A 677 30.03 45.53 -29.05
CA GLU A 677 30.29 46.05 -30.39
C GLU A 677 30.50 47.58 -30.32
N PRO A 678 31.60 48.14 -30.85
CA PRO A 678 31.73 49.58 -30.94
C PRO A 678 30.87 50.09 -32.10
N ALA A 679 29.96 51.00 -31.77
CA ALA A 679 29.20 51.75 -32.76
C ALA A 679 30.12 52.55 -33.70
N ALA A 680 29.93 52.41 -35.02
CA ALA A 680 30.34 53.42 -35.99
C ALA A 680 29.56 53.34 -37.32
N ASN A 681 28.68 54.34 -37.48
CA ASN A 681 28.17 55.01 -38.71
C ASN A 681 27.54 54.22 -39.85
#